data_AF-A0A8C4LWL2-F1
#
_entry.id   AF-A0A8C4LWL2-F1
#
_cell.length_a   1.000
_cell.length_b   1.000
_cell.length_c   1.000
_cell.angle_alpha   90.00
_cell.angle_beta   90.00
_cell.angle_gamma   90.00
#
_symmetry.space_group_name_H-M   'P 1'
#
loop_
_entity.id
_entity.type
_entity.pdbx_description
1 polymer ?
#
loop_
_entity_poly.entity_id
_entity_poly.type
_entity_poly.pdbx_seq_one_letter_code
_entity_poly.pdbx_strand_id
1 'polypeptide(L)'
;KKAVYRHYTDETYSTEIPKPPWLGFLGPILRAEVGDVIVIHLKNFASRPYSLHPHGVFYNKDSEGALYPDGTSGRNKNDDMVPPGKNYTYVWPVREEYAPAPADANCLTWVYHSHIDAPKDICSGLIGPLLVCKEGMLNTYSGTRTDVDREFVIMFTLVDENQSWYLDENIRHFCTDPDSVDKEDTVFQRSNKMHALNGYLFGNFPEPEMCVGESVSWHLFGMGNEIDIHSIYFYGNTFISRGHRTDVVNLFPATFLTTEMIVENPGKWMITCQVSDHLQAGMLGQYNVGNCKSGISHPKMKGKQRHYFIAAEKILWDYGPQGYNKSPTMCKLDSELYFTQGDNRIGGKYWKAQYVEYVDATFTQRKRLSEAEAHLGILGPVIRAEVGDTLLVTFANKADKVYSILPHGVIYDKASDAAPNVDGTTVHDILHDTALGKLLVSLEPGAHVKPGESFTYRWMVPESVSPAAGDPPCLTYLYFSAVEPIKDTSSGLVGPLLVCKKGALNADGTQKGIDKEFYLLFTVFDENLSRYLDENIQKFTWRPFSVDKEDKEFVKSNQMHAINGYMYGNQPGLTMCKKDRVSWHMIGMGTDTDMHGVYFQGNTIHLRGTHRDTLALFPHISTTAFMQPDHAGIFRLFCSTLHHFARGMNQIYEVNSCGNKDPSEQPYGMIRTFYIAAEEVEWDYAPNKNWEFEKQHLDAGGERHGDIFMNHTENWIGSQYKKVVYREYTNGEFVEIKARPPREEHLGLLGPMIHAEVGDSILIVFKNKARQPFSILAQGVEIMDSGKQLQVPITKPGEIRTYRWNVPKRSGPGPSDPNCIPWVYYSTVNFVKDTYSGLMGPLITCREGVLNEKGRRSDVDYEFVLLFLIFNENESWYLDDNIKKYLNKDPRDFKRTDDFEESNKMHAINGKIFGNLHGLIMNEGTMTNWYLIGMGSEVDIHTIHYHAESFLFKVNKSYREDVYDLFPGTFQTIELFADHPGTWLLHCHVSDHIHAGMETTYTVLRNIGTIVCQ
;
A
#
# COMPACT_ATOMS: atom_id res chain seq x y z
N LYS A 1 5.10 -27.63 12.73
CA LYS A 1 4.12 -28.56 12.10
C LYS A 1 3.12 -27.73 11.31
N LYS A 2 2.79 -28.14 10.09
CA LYS A 2 1.91 -27.42 9.17
C LYS A 2 0.96 -28.40 8.45
N ALA A 3 -0.20 -27.92 8.02
CA ALA A 3 -1.06 -28.60 7.05
C ALA A 3 -0.76 -28.02 5.66
N VAL A 4 -0.61 -28.88 4.65
CA VAL A 4 -0.24 -28.46 3.29
C VAL A 4 -1.06 -29.23 2.26
N TYR A 5 -1.40 -28.57 1.14
CA TYR A 5 -1.99 -29.25 0.00
C TYR A 5 -0.93 -30.07 -0.76
N ARG A 6 -1.32 -31.28 -1.18
CA ARG A 6 -0.48 -32.21 -1.95
C ARG A 6 -1.25 -32.72 -3.16
N HIS A 7 -0.54 -32.97 -4.25
CA HIS A 7 -1.12 -33.44 -5.50
C HIS A 7 -0.91 -34.94 -5.67
N TYR A 8 -1.93 -35.66 -6.14
CA TYR A 8 -1.89 -37.10 -6.34
C TYR A 8 -2.36 -37.45 -7.74
N THR A 9 -1.93 -38.61 -8.25
CA THR A 9 -2.23 -39.07 -9.61
C THR A 9 -3.70 -39.46 -9.83
N ASP A 10 -4.41 -39.90 -8.79
CA ASP A 10 -5.75 -40.46 -8.87
C ASP A 10 -6.50 -40.46 -7.52
N GLU A 11 -7.75 -40.93 -7.54
CA GLU A 11 -8.68 -40.98 -6.40
C GLU A 11 -8.25 -41.89 -5.24
N THR A 12 -7.20 -42.71 -5.42
CA THR A 12 -6.68 -43.55 -4.34
C THR A 12 -5.79 -42.76 -3.37
N TYR A 13 -5.24 -41.62 -3.82
CA TYR A 13 -4.27 -40.80 -3.09
C TYR A 13 -3.01 -41.57 -2.65
N SER A 14 -2.58 -42.59 -3.42
CA SER A 14 -1.38 -43.39 -3.07
C SER A 14 -0.06 -42.85 -3.64
N THR A 15 -0.10 -42.14 -4.77
CA THR A 15 1.09 -41.69 -5.49
C THR A 15 1.09 -40.17 -5.61
N GLU A 16 1.97 -39.52 -4.86
CA GLU A 16 2.15 -38.06 -4.84
C GLU A 16 2.90 -37.59 -6.10
N ILE A 17 2.42 -36.51 -6.71
CA ILE A 17 3.11 -35.81 -7.80
C ILE A 17 4.07 -34.79 -7.18
N PRO A 18 5.39 -34.90 -7.42
CA PRO A 18 6.37 -34.03 -6.78
C PRO A 18 6.23 -32.59 -7.25
N LYS A 19 6.38 -31.66 -6.31
CA LYS A 19 6.42 -30.22 -6.57
C LYS A 19 7.85 -29.76 -6.87
N PRO A 20 8.04 -28.68 -7.65
CA PRO A 20 9.34 -28.02 -7.77
C PRO A 20 9.87 -27.58 -6.39
N PRO A 21 11.19 -27.69 -6.10
CA PRO A 21 11.73 -27.35 -4.79
C PRO A 21 11.46 -25.90 -4.36
N TRP A 22 11.54 -24.95 -5.29
CA TRP A 22 11.31 -23.53 -5.04
C TRP A 22 9.87 -23.22 -4.59
N LEU A 23 8.90 -24.12 -4.83
CA LEU A 23 7.50 -23.91 -4.45
C LEU A 23 7.27 -24.06 -2.94
N GLY A 24 8.19 -24.69 -2.22
CA GLY A 24 8.14 -24.82 -0.77
C GLY A 24 6.87 -25.49 -0.25
N PHE A 25 6.24 -24.88 0.76
CA PHE A 25 5.04 -25.46 1.35
C PHE A 25 3.76 -25.20 0.55
N LEU A 26 3.78 -24.27 -0.43
CA LEU A 26 2.61 -23.94 -1.23
C LEU A 26 2.00 -25.17 -1.90
N GLY A 27 0.68 -25.18 -2.05
CA GLY A 27 -0.06 -26.20 -2.77
C GLY A 27 0.39 -26.34 -4.24
N PRO A 28 -0.02 -27.42 -4.92
CA PRO A 28 0.24 -27.58 -6.35
C PRO A 28 -0.28 -26.40 -7.19
N ILE A 29 0.42 -26.09 -8.27
CA ILE A 29 0.00 -25.04 -9.19
C ILE A 29 -1.16 -25.55 -10.04
N LEU A 30 -2.34 -24.99 -9.83
CA LEU A 30 -3.51 -25.24 -10.68
C LEU A 30 -3.46 -24.29 -11.88
N ARG A 31 -3.80 -24.78 -13.07
CA ARG A 31 -3.84 -23.99 -14.30
C ARG A 31 -5.12 -24.32 -15.07
N ALA A 32 -5.72 -23.31 -15.67
CA ALA A 32 -6.87 -23.47 -16.54
C ALA A 32 -6.94 -22.35 -17.57
N GLU A 33 -7.51 -22.64 -18.73
CA GLU A 33 -7.85 -21.64 -19.72
C GLU A 33 -9.31 -21.19 -19.59
N VAL A 34 -9.62 -20.04 -20.19
CA VAL A 34 -11.01 -19.64 -20.42
C VAL A 34 -11.74 -20.74 -21.19
N GLY A 35 -12.88 -21.19 -20.65
CA GLY A 35 -13.69 -22.29 -21.17
C GLY A 35 -13.47 -23.61 -20.45
N ASP A 36 -12.38 -23.77 -19.69
CA ASP A 36 -12.13 -24.98 -18.91
C ASP A 36 -13.03 -25.07 -17.67
N VAL A 37 -13.13 -26.29 -17.13
CA VAL A 37 -13.74 -26.55 -15.83
C VAL A 37 -12.75 -27.28 -14.95
N ILE A 38 -12.34 -26.64 -13.85
CA ILE A 38 -11.44 -27.24 -12.87
C ILE A 38 -12.29 -28.09 -11.93
N VAL A 39 -12.07 -29.41 -11.94
CA VAL A 39 -12.73 -30.36 -11.03
C VAL A 39 -11.70 -30.86 -10.03
N ILE A 40 -11.88 -30.52 -8.76
CA ILE A 40 -10.91 -30.82 -7.70
C ILE A 40 -11.50 -31.81 -6.72
N HIS A 41 -10.87 -32.98 -6.63
CA HIS A 41 -11.21 -34.00 -5.64
C HIS A 41 -10.34 -33.81 -4.39
N LEU A 42 -10.87 -33.10 -3.39
CA LEU A 42 -10.20 -32.91 -2.11
C LEU A 42 -10.47 -34.10 -1.19
N LYS A 43 -9.42 -34.58 -0.51
CA LYS A 43 -9.55 -35.48 0.64
C LYS A 43 -8.75 -34.94 1.81
N ASN A 44 -9.41 -34.77 2.96
CA ASN A 44 -8.79 -34.21 4.14
C ASN A 44 -8.13 -35.33 4.97
N PHE A 45 -6.79 -35.38 4.96
CA PHE A 45 -6.00 -36.30 5.78
C PHE A 45 -5.49 -35.66 7.09
N ALA A 46 -5.80 -34.40 7.34
CA ALA A 46 -5.37 -33.69 8.54
C ALA A 46 -6.22 -34.09 9.77
N SER A 47 -5.81 -33.61 10.94
CA SER A 47 -6.48 -33.87 12.22
C SER A 47 -7.71 -33.00 12.49
N ARG A 48 -7.98 -32.01 11.63
CA ARG A 48 -9.07 -31.03 11.80
C ARG A 48 -9.78 -30.76 10.48
N PRO A 49 -11.01 -30.24 10.48
CA PRO A 49 -11.69 -29.86 9.25
C PRO A 49 -10.94 -28.75 8.51
N TYR A 50 -11.04 -28.74 7.19
CA TYR A 50 -10.50 -27.73 6.28
C TYR A 50 -11.37 -27.66 5.02
N SER A 51 -11.16 -26.66 4.18
CA SER A 51 -11.91 -26.47 2.94
C SER A 51 -10.98 -26.10 1.76
N LEU A 52 -11.57 -25.62 0.67
CA LEU A 52 -10.86 -25.16 -0.52
C LEU A 52 -11.67 -24.05 -1.20
N HIS A 53 -11.19 -22.82 -1.10
CA HIS A 53 -11.77 -21.61 -1.65
C HIS A 53 -10.86 -21.03 -2.73
N PRO A 54 -11.35 -20.79 -3.96
CA PRO A 54 -10.54 -20.21 -5.02
C PRO A 54 -10.76 -18.70 -5.19
N HIS A 55 -9.73 -18.03 -5.67
CA HIS A 55 -9.79 -16.69 -6.26
C HIS A 55 -9.82 -16.77 -7.79
N GLY A 56 -10.33 -15.71 -8.44
CA GLY A 56 -10.23 -15.51 -9.89
C GLY A 56 -11.07 -16.43 -10.79
N VAL A 57 -11.94 -17.27 -10.22
CA VAL A 57 -12.83 -18.19 -10.96
C VAL A 57 -14.24 -18.18 -10.38
N PHE A 58 -15.19 -18.62 -11.19
CA PHE A 58 -16.58 -18.74 -10.77
C PHE A 58 -16.85 -20.08 -10.06
N TYR A 59 -17.77 -20.07 -9.09
CA TYR A 59 -18.28 -21.24 -8.38
C TYR A 59 -19.71 -21.02 -7.88
N ASN A 60 -20.50 -22.09 -7.87
CA ASN A 60 -21.77 -22.09 -7.14
C ASN A 60 -21.52 -22.16 -5.63
N LYS A 61 -22.55 -21.87 -4.83
CA LYS A 61 -22.55 -22.02 -3.37
C LYS A 61 -22.27 -23.44 -2.86
N ASP A 62 -22.21 -24.47 -3.71
CA ASP A 62 -21.77 -25.82 -3.33
C ASP A 62 -20.32 -26.13 -3.76
N SER A 63 -19.55 -25.11 -4.13
CA SER A 63 -18.14 -25.21 -4.53
C SER A 63 -17.33 -23.97 -4.15
N GLU A 64 -17.82 -23.16 -3.21
CA GLU A 64 -17.15 -21.97 -2.71
C GLU A 64 -16.11 -22.30 -1.64
N GLY A 65 -16.43 -23.24 -0.76
CA GLY A 65 -15.52 -23.68 0.28
C GLY A 65 -15.24 -22.66 1.38
N ALA A 66 -16.18 -21.77 1.69
CA ALA A 66 -16.04 -20.75 2.73
C ALA A 66 -17.21 -20.76 3.71
N LEU A 67 -16.91 -20.86 5.01
CA LEU A 67 -17.93 -21.01 6.05
C LEU A 67 -18.34 -19.66 6.64
N TYR A 68 -19.55 -19.18 6.30
CA TYR A 68 -20.12 -17.94 6.86
C TYR A 68 -21.67 -17.92 6.81
N PRO A 69 -22.33 -16.97 7.50
CA PRO A 69 -23.80 -16.80 7.46
C PRO A 69 -24.30 -16.29 6.10
N ASP A 70 -24.55 -17.20 5.18
CA ASP A 70 -24.97 -16.92 3.78
C ASP A 70 -26.44 -17.32 3.49
N GLY A 71 -27.15 -17.81 4.51
CA GLY A 71 -28.53 -18.31 4.38
C GLY A 71 -28.68 -19.65 3.65
N THR A 72 -27.59 -20.36 3.34
CA THR A 72 -27.62 -21.66 2.67
C THR A 72 -27.69 -22.83 3.66
N SER A 73 -28.08 -24.02 3.16
CA SER A 73 -28.18 -25.23 3.98
C SER A 73 -28.03 -26.50 3.12
N GLY A 74 -27.84 -27.65 3.77
CA GLY A 74 -27.79 -28.96 3.11
C GLY A 74 -26.57 -29.10 2.22
N ARG A 75 -26.77 -29.36 0.92
CA ARG A 75 -25.67 -29.60 -0.03
C ARG A 75 -24.74 -28.41 -0.20
N ASN A 76 -25.29 -27.19 -0.20
CA ASN A 76 -24.54 -25.93 -0.36
C ASN A 76 -23.75 -25.52 0.90
N LYS A 77 -23.60 -26.44 1.88
CA LYS A 77 -22.82 -26.26 3.10
C LYS A 77 -21.79 -27.37 3.29
N ASN A 78 -21.77 -28.37 2.40
CA ASN A 78 -20.85 -29.50 2.50
C ASN A 78 -19.45 -29.16 1.97
N ASP A 79 -19.34 -28.13 1.14
CA ASP A 79 -18.09 -27.59 0.60
C ASP A 79 -17.37 -26.69 1.60
N ASP A 80 -18.11 -25.91 2.39
CA ASP A 80 -17.60 -24.97 3.39
C ASP A 80 -16.66 -25.61 4.42
N MET A 81 -16.87 -26.90 4.72
CA MET A 81 -16.11 -27.62 5.73
C MET A 81 -16.01 -29.11 5.40
N VAL A 82 -14.80 -29.59 5.11
CA VAL A 82 -14.51 -31.01 4.85
C VAL A 82 -13.86 -31.65 6.09
N PRO A 83 -14.58 -32.53 6.83
CA PRO A 83 -14.05 -33.13 8.05
C PRO A 83 -12.86 -34.08 7.81
N PRO A 84 -12.07 -34.39 8.84
CA PRO A 84 -11.00 -35.39 8.78
C PRO A 84 -11.47 -36.74 8.20
N GLY A 85 -10.71 -37.26 7.24
CA GLY A 85 -10.98 -38.52 6.55
C GLY A 85 -12.09 -38.46 5.49
N LYS A 86 -12.76 -37.32 5.32
CA LYS A 86 -13.80 -37.12 4.29
C LYS A 86 -13.22 -36.54 3.01
N ASN A 87 -14.01 -36.64 1.95
CA ASN A 87 -13.72 -36.08 0.64
C ASN A 87 -14.84 -35.15 0.19
N TYR A 88 -14.49 -34.22 -0.68
CA TYR A 88 -15.43 -33.34 -1.36
C TYR A 88 -14.91 -33.05 -2.77
N THR A 89 -15.83 -32.76 -3.70
CA THR A 89 -15.45 -32.39 -5.08
C THR A 89 -15.91 -30.97 -5.36
N TYR A 90 -14.95 -30.08 -5.63
CA TYR A 90 -15.19 -28.69 -6.02
C TYR A 90 -15.21 -28.58 -7.54
N VAL A 91 -16.10 -27.76 -8.08
CA VAL A 91 -16.23 -27.52 -9.52
C VAL A 91 -16.14 -26.02 -9.80
N TRP A 92 -15.06 -25.61 -10.47
CA TRP A 92 -14.79 -24.21 -10.79
C TRP A 92 -14.71 -24.01 -12.30
N PRO A 93 -15.81 -23.62 -12.95
CA PRO A 93 -15.79 -23.19 -14.35
C PRO A 93 -15.03 -21.87 -14.53
N VAL A 94 -14.14 -21.83 -15.52
CA VAL A 94 -13.44 -20.61 -15.94
C VAL A 94 -14.22 -19.99 -17.08
N ARG A 95 -15.15 -19.10 -16.76
CA ARG A 95 -15.99 -18.47 -17.80
C ARG A 95 -15.33 -17.25 -18.43
N GLU A 96 -15.85 -16.84 -19.59
CA GLU A 96 -15.32 -15.72 -20.38
C GLU A 96 -15.40 -14.39 -19.61
N GLU A 97 -16.37 -14.23 -18.72
CA GLU A 97 -16.53 -13.01 -17.92
C GLU A 97 -15.38 -12.80 -16.91
N TYR A 98 -14.70 -13.89 -16.51
CA TYR A 98 -13.57 -13.93 -15.58
C TYR A 98 -12.23 -14.07 -16.30
N ALA A 99 -12.25 -14.04 -17.63
CA ALA A 99 -11.04 -14.07 -18.43
C ALA A 99 -10.12 -12.89 -18.07
N PRO A 100 -8.79 -13.09 -18.17
CA PRO A 100 -7.84 -11.98 -18.19
C PRO A 100 -8.29 -10.95 -19.22
N ALA A 101 -8.36 -9.67 -18.81
CA ALA A 101 -8.75 -8.59 -19.70
C ALA A 101 -7.74 -8.46 -20.87
N PRO A 102 -8.10 -7.78 -21.97
CA PRO A 102 -7.20 -7.66 -23.12
C PRO A 102 -5.82 -7.08 -22.79
N ALA A 103 -5.73 -6.22 -21.77
CA ALA A 103 -4.50 -5.60 -21.31
C ALA A 103 -3.73 -6.42 -20.26
N ASP A 104 -4.38 -7.40 -19.64
CA ASP A 104 -3.75 -8.31 -18.69
C ASP A 104 -2.74 -9.21 -19.38
N ALA A 105 -1.81 -9.75 -18.57
CA ALA A 105 -0.94 -10.84 -18.98
C ALA A 105 -1.75 -12.02 -19.53
N ASN A 106 -1.11 -12.88 -20.31
CA ASN A 106 -1.78 -14.04 -20.89
C ASN A 106 -2.32 -15.02 -19.84
N CYS A 107 -1.67 -15.07 -18.67
CA CYS A 107 -2.15 -15.79 -17.50
C CYS A 107 -2.08 -14.87 -16.27
N LEU A 108 -3.17 -14.80 -15.51
CA LEU A 108 -3.22 -14.08 -14.24
C LEU A 108 -2.91 -15.01 -13.08
N THR A 109 -2.25 -14.46 -12.07
CA THR A 109 -2.01 -15.12 -10.79
C THR A 109 -3.25 -14.98 -9.92
N TRP A 110 -3.70 -16.10 -9.34
CA TRP A 110 -4.68 -16.18 -8.27
C TRP A 110 -4.18 -17.18 -7.23
N VAL A 111 -4.95 -17.37 -6.17
CA VAL A 111 -4.68 -18.38 -5.14
C VAL A 111 -5.92 -19.20 -4.84
N TYR A 112 -5.71 -20.30 -4.14
CA TYR A 112 -6.75 -21.00 -3.44
C TYR A 112 -6.26 -21.34 -2.02
N HIS A 113 -7.15 -21.33 -1.05
CA HIS A 113 -6.82 -21.61 0.35
C HIS A 113 -7.99 -22.21 1.11
N SER A 114 -7.76 -22.74 2.31
CA SER A 114 -8.86 -23.14 3.20
C SER A 114 -9.48 -21.89 3.84
N HIS A 115 -10.79 -21.91 4.05
CA HIS A 115 -11.58 -20.73 4.42
C HIS A 115 -12.66 -21.07 5.48
N ILE A 116 -12.29 -21.87 6.48
CA ILE A 116 -13.11 -22.03 7.69
C ILE A 116 -12.82 -20.85 8.62
N ASP A 117 -11.56 -20.74 9.05
CA ASP A 117 -10.95 -19.54 9.61
C ASP A 117 -9.75 -19.25 8.71
N ALA A 118 -9.96 -18.44 7.67
CA ALA A 118 -8.97 -18.24 6.62
C ALA A 118 -7.60 -17.80 7.18
N PRO A 119 -7.49 -16.81 8.09
CA PRO A 119 -6.22 -16.47 8.72
C PRO A 119 -5.51 -17.66 9.38
N LYS A 120 -6.18 -18.41 10.26
CA LYS A 120 -5.55 -19.54 10.98
C LYS A 120 -5.22 -20.71 10.04
N ASP A 121 -6.07 -20.97 9.07
CA ASP A 121 -5.89 -22.01 8.06
C ASP A 121 -4.69 -21.72 7.15
N ILE A 122 -4.54 -20.46 6.70
CA ILE A 122 -3.40 -19.99 5.89
C ILE A 122 -2.11 -20.02 6.70
N CYS A 123 -2.10 -19.48 7.93
CA CYS A 123 -0.95 -19.54 8.83
C CYS A 123 -0.54 -21.00 9.14
N SER A 124 -1.49 -21.93 9.15
CA SER A 124 -1.22 -23.36 9.27
C SER A 124 -0.59 -23.99 8.01
N GLY A 125 -0.63 -23.32 6.86
CA GLY A 125 0.06 -23.69 5.62
C GLY A 125 -0.84 -24.00 4.41
N LEU A 126 -2.17 -23.85 4.52
CA LEU A 126 -3.11 -24.25 3.47
C LEU A 126 -3.37 -23.13 2.45
N ILE A 127 -2.43 -22.96 1.53
CA ILE A 127 -2.53 -22.02 0.42
C ILE A 127 -1.79 -22.57 -0.80
N GLY A 128 -2.30 -22.34 -2.00
CA GLY A 128 -1.65 -22.70 -3.26
C GLY A 128 -2.02 -21.76 -4.39
N PRO A 129 -1.24 -21.72 -5.48
CA PRO A 129 -1.49 -20.82 -6.60
C PRO A 129 -2.44 -21.43 -7.63
N LEU A 130 -3.29 -20.58 -8.20
CA LEU A 130 -4.18 -20.86 -9.32
C LEU A 130 -3.88 -19.89 -10.45
N LEU A 131 -3.60 -20.38 -11.65
CA LEU A 131 -3.35 -19.55 -12.82
C LEU A 131 -4.51 -19.68 -13.80
N VAL A 132 -5.12 -18.55 -14.15
CA VAL A 132 -6.18 -18.49 -15.17
C VAL A 132 -5.63 -17.82 -16.41
N CYS A 133 -5.65 -18.54 -17.52
CA CYS A 133 -5.03 -18.16 -18.78
C CYS A 133 -6.07 -17.84 -19.85
N LYS A 134 -5.69 -16.99 -20.81
CA LYS A 134 -6.42 -16.83 -22.07
C LYS A 134 -6.41 -18.16 -22.85
N GLU A 135 -7.40 -18.36 -23.71
CA GLU A 135 -7.53 -19.55 -24.56
C GLU A 135 -6.28 -19.76 -25.43
N GLY A 136 -5.78 -21.00 -25.50
CA GLY A 136 -4.68 -21.42 -26.36
C GLY A 136 -3.26 -21.10 -25.84
N MET A 137 -3.11 -20.77 -24.56
CA MET A 137 -1.83 -20.45 -23.92
C MET A 137 -1.14 -21.66 -23.27
N LEU A 138 -1.90 -22.70 -22.90
CA LEU A 138 -1.46 -23.90 -22.25
C LEU A 138 -1.26 -25.04 -23.25
N ASN A 139 -0.20 -25.82 -23.05
CA ASN A 139 0.02 -27.04 -23.80
C ASN A 139 -1.01 -28.09 -23.41
N THR A 140 -1.73 -28.65 -24.39
CA THR A 140 -2.82 -29.62 -24.17
C THR A 140 -2.39 -30.89 -23.42
N TYR A 141 -1.11 -31.27 -23.46
CA TYR A 141 -0.60 -32.48 -22.82
C TYR A 141 0.08 -32.21 -21.47
N SER A 142 0.96 -31.21 -21.40
CA SER A 142 1.72 -30.92 -20.18
C SER A 142 1.01 -29.94 -19.24
N GLY A 143 0.00 -29.21 -19.73
CA GLY A 143 -0.67 -28.13 -18.98
C GLY A 143 0.25 -26.93 -18.70
N THR A 144 1.45 -26.89 -19.26
CA THR A 144 2.42 -25.80 -19.08
C THR A 144 2.15 -24.68 -20.07
N ARG A 145 2.49 -23.46 -19.69
CA ARG A 145 2.45 -22.30 -20.60
C ARG A 145 3.35 -22.49 -21.82
N THR A 146 2.92 -21.94 -22.95
CA THR A 146 3.63 -22.01 -24.24
C THR A 146 4.22 -20.67 -24.67
N ASP A 147 3.81 -19.58 -24.03
CA ASP A 147 4.22 -18.21 -24.35
C ASP A 147 5.49 -17.75 -23.59
N VAL A 148 5.89 -18.47 -22.54
CA VAL A 148 7.08 -18.19 -21.75
C VAL A 148 8.00 -19.42 -21.63
N ASP A 149 9.31 -19.18 -21.54
CA ASP A 149 10.29 -20.25 -21.36
C ASP A 149 10.26 -20.81 -19.92
N ARG A 150 10.02 -19.94 -18.93
CA ARG A 150 9.97 -20.29 -17.50
C ARG A 150 8.85 -19.57 -16.77
N GLU A 151 8.32 -20.23 -15.74
CA GLU A 151 7.38 -19.65 -14.80
C GLU A 151 7.79 -20.00 -13.37
N PHE A 152 7.72 -19.02 -12.47
CA PHE A 152 8.01 -19.19 -11.06
C PHE A 152 6.89 -18.57 -10.22
N VAL A 153 6.59 -19.18 -9.07
CA VAL A 153 5.61 -18.67 -8.11
C VAL A 153 6.31 -18.34 -6.81
N ILE A 154 6.13 -17.12 -6.31
CA ILE A 154 6.66 -16.70 -5.00
C ILE A 154 5.56 -16.00 -4.20
N MET A 155 5.26 -16.58 -3.05
CA MET A 155 4.52 -15.96 -1.97
C MET A 155 5.48 -15.25 -1.04
N PHE A 156 5.25 -13.97 -0.81
CA PHE A 156 5.87 -13.20 0.27
C PHE A 156 4.88 -13.09 1.42
N THR A 157 5.29 -13.56 2.59
CA THR A 157 4.41 -13.57 3.75
C THR A 157 5.23 -13.65 5.04
N LEU A 158 4.70 -13.05 6.08
CA LEU A 158 5.02 -13.34 7.45
C LEU A 158 4.11 -14.48 7.92
N VAL A 159 4.64 -15.69 7.93
CA VAL A 159 3.92 -16.85 8.47
C VAL A 159 3.92 -16.75 9.99
N ASP A 160 2.81 -16.28 10.56
CA ASP A 160 2.64 -16.17 12.00
C ASP A 160 2.21 -17.54 12.59
N GLU A 161 3.19 -18.29 13.10
CA GLU A 161 2.91 -19.60 13.72
C GLU A 161 2.16 -19.48 15.05
N ASN A 162 2.02 -18.28 15.64
CA ASN A 162 1.14 -18.08 16.80
C ASN A 162 -0.34 -18.26 16.41
N GLN A 163 -0.70 -17.93 15.16
CA GLN A 163 -2.05 -18.07 14.63
C GLN A 163 -2.31 -19.48 14.04
N SER A 164 -1.27 -20.31 13.95
CA SER A 164 -1.36 -21.69 13.44
C SER A 164 -2.19 -22.56 14.38
N TRP A 165 -3.07 -23.38 13.81
CA TRP A 165 -3.82 -24.42 14.54
C TRP A 165 -2.90 -25.42 15.27
N TYR A 166 -1.63 -25.46 14.89
CA TYR A 166 -0.65 -26.41 15.41
C TYR A 166 0.31 -25.80 16.44
N LEU A 167 0.10 -24.58 16.94
CA LEU A 167 0.97 -23.93 17.92
C LEU A 167 1.22 -24.83 19.14
N ASP A 168 0.18 -25.36 19.77
CA ASP A 168 0.29 -26.20 20.99
C ASP A 168 0.97 -27.54 20.74
N GLU A 169 0.83 -28.09 19.52
CA GLU A 169 1.57 -29.27 19.12
C GLU A 169 3.05 -28.94 18.89
N ASN A 170 3.34 -27.76 18.33
CA ASN A 170 4.71 -27.30 18.12
C ASN A 170 5.42 -27.03 19.45
N ILE A 171 4.77 -26.35 20.39
CA ILE A 171 5.31 -26.09 21.73
C ILE A 171 5.65 -27.42 22.43
N ARG A 172 4.70 -28.36 22.48
CA ARG A 172 4.93 -29.67 23.12
C ARG A 172 6.04 -30.51 22.49
N HIS A 173 6.27 -30.35 21.18
CA HIS A 173 7.24 -31.17 20.46
C HIS A 173 8.64 -30.55 20.38
N PHE A 174 8.73 -29.23 20.26
CA PHE A 174 9.98 -28.52 19.97
C PHE A 174 10.52 -27.68 21.13
N CYS A 175 9.69 -27.25 22.09
CA CYS A 175 10.19 -26.58 23.29
C CYS A 175 10.73 -27.62 24.29
N THR A 176 11.91 -27.35 24.85
CA THR A 176 12.53 -28.25 25.85
C THR A 176 11.76 -28.30 27.16
N ASP A 177 11.04 -27.23 27.49
CA ASP A 177 10.16 -27.11 28.65
C ASP A 177 8.83 -26.45 28.24
N PRO A 178 7.87 -27.22 27.69
CA PRO A 178 6.61 -26.69 27.17
C PRO A 178 5.74 -25.99 28.22
N ASP A 179 5.81 -26.42 29.48
CA ASP A 179 4.92 -25.94 30.55
C ASP A 179 5.31 -24.54 31.08
N SER A 180 6.54 -24.07 30.79
CA SER A 180 7.01 -22.72 31.17
C SER A 180 6.83 -21.67 30.06
N VAL A 181 6.33 -22.06 28.88
CA VAL A 181 6.11 -21.13 27.78
C VAL A 181 4.91 -20.24 28.06
N ASP A 182 5.18 -18.93 28.13
CA ASP A 182 4.16 -17.90 28.10
C ASP A 182 3.88 -17.52 26.63
N LYS A 183 2.65 -17.77 26.15
CA LYS A 183 2.26 -17.45 24.78
C LYS A 183 2.02 -15.95 24.57
N GLU A 184 1.81 -15.19 25.64
CA GLU A 184 1.65 -13.74 25.61
C GLU A 184 2.99 -12.99 25.65
N ASP A 185 4.10 -13.71 25.88
CA ASP A 185 5.42 -13.11 25.85
C ASP A 185 5.75 -12.61 24.43
N THR A 186 6.02 -11.31 24.33
CA THR A 186 6.29 -10.64 23.05
C THR A 186 7.52 -11.19 22.33
N VAL A 187 8.53 -11.69 23.05
CA VAL A 187 9.74 -12.27 22.46
C VAL A 187 9.42 -13.65 21.89
N PHE A 188 8.65 -14.46 22.62
CA PHE A 188 8.13 -15.73 22.13
C PHE A 188 7.28 -15.54 20.88
N GLN A 189 6.29 -14.66 20.90
CA GLN A 189 5.44 -14.41 19.73
C GLN A 189 6.26 -13.94 18.54
N ARG A 190 7.18 -12.99 18.72
CA ARG A 190 8.04 -12.50 17.65
C ARG A 190 8.95 -13.60 17.08
N SER A 191 9.40 -14.55 17.91
CA SER A 191 10.22 -15.68 17.44
C SER A 191 9.46 -16.63 16.51
N ASN A 192 8.13 -16.64 16.57
CA ASN A 192 7.24 -17.46 15.75
C ASN A 192 6.76 -16.76 14.47
N LYS A 193 7.15 -15.50 14.24
CA LYS A 193 6.81 -14.71 13.05
C LYS A 193 7.84 -14.92 11.94
N MET A 194 7.55 -15.83 11.01
CA MET A 194 8.52 -16.29 10.01
C MET A 194 8.40 -15.48 8.72
N HIS A 195 9.32 -14.55 8.50
CA HIS A 195 9.35 -13.66 7.33
C HIS A 195 9.94 -14.41 6.13
N ALA A 196 9.09 -14.92 5.25
CA ALA A 196 9.47 -15.99 4.34
C ALA A 196 9.06 -15.79 2.88
N LEU A 197 9.85 -16.39 1.98
CA LEU A 197 9.55 -16.64 0.57
C LEU A 197 9.14 -18.11 0.43
N ASN A 198 7.88 -18.42 0.16
CA ASN A 198 7.36 -19.81 0.09
C ASN A 198 7.67 -20.67 1.34
N GLY A 199 7.92 -20.06 2.49
CA GLY A 199 8.34 -20.72 3.74
C GLY A 199 9.86 -20.84 3.95
N TYR A 200 10.67 -20.23 3.08
CA TYR A 200 12.12 -20.14 3.18
C TYR A 200 12.54 -18.76 3.69
N LEU A 201 13.59 -18.71 4.50
CA LEU A 201 14.06 -17.56 5.28
C LEU A 201 15.58 -17.53 5.37
N PHE A 202 16.15 -16.33 5.49
CA PHE A 202 17.60 -16.08 5.54
C PHE A 202 18.37 -16.70 4.35
N GLY A 203 17.83 -16.58 3.13
CA GLY A 203 18.52 -16.98 1.91
C GLY A 203 18.55 -18.48 1.61
N ASN A 204 17.81 -19.30 2.36
CA ASN A 204 17.70 -20.75 2.09
C ASN A 204 16.63 -21.10 1.02
N PHE A 205 16.08 -20.09 0.32
CA PHE A 205 15.16 -20.27 -0.80
C PHE A 205 15.85 -21.00 -1.95
N PRO A 206 15.32 -22.14 -2.45
CA PRO A 206 15.92 -22.86 -3.56
C PRO A 206 16.00 -21.99 -4.82
N GLU A 207 17.22 -21.80 -5.32
CA GLU A 207 17.53 -20.83 -6.36
C GLU A 207 16.81 -21.16 -7.68
N PRO A 208 15.94 -20.26 -8.19
CA PRO A 208 15.40 -20.37 -9.53
C PRO A 208 16.52 -20.24 -10.57
N GLU A 209 16.62 -21.20 -11.48
CA GLU A 209 17.59 -21.19 -12.58
C GLU A 209 16.94 -20.75 -13.89
N MET A 210 17.57 -19.81 -14.58
CA MET A 210 17.15 -19.30 -15.87
C MET A 210 18.35 -18.94 -16.74
N CYS A 211 18.12 -18.74 -18.03
CA CYS A 211 19.16 -18.47 -19.00
C CYS A 211 18.99 -17.09 -19.65
N VAL A 212 20.10 -16.44 -19.98
CA VAL A 212 20.08 -15.20 -20.78
C VAL A 212 19.29 -15.43 -22.08
N GLY A 213 18.38 -14.50 -22.37
CA GLY A 213 17.48 -14.53 -23.52
C GLY A 213 16.20 -15.33 -23.31
N GLU A 214 15.97 -15.95 -22.15
CA GLU A 214 14.68 -16.56 -21.81
C GLU A 214 13.64 -15.51 -21.40
N SER A 215 12.38 -15.78 -21.72
CA SER A 215 11.23 -15.09 -21.15
C SER A 215 10.76 -15.80 -19.87
N VAL A 216 10.60 -15.02 -18.80
CA VAL A 216 10.23 -15.53 -17.47
C VAL A 216 8.97 -14.81 -16.99
N SER A 217 7.97 -15.59 -16.58
CA SER A 217 6.79 -15.09 -15.86
C SER A 217 6.95 -15.32 -14.37
N TRP A 218 6.92 -14.25 -13.58
CA TRP A 218 6.88 -14.32 -12.12
C TRP A 218 5.45 -14.13 -11.64
N HIS A 219 4.91 -15.14 -10.98
CA HIS A 219 3.62 -15.12 -10.31
C HIS A 219 3.87 -14.81 -8.84
N LEU A 220 3.62 -13.56 -8.46
CA LEU A 220 3.93 -13.02 -7.14
C LEU A 220 2.62 -12.78 -6.39
N PHE A 221 2.59 -13.14 -5.11
CA PHE A 221 1.46 -12.75 -4.27
C PHE A 221 1.88 -12.53 -2.81
N GLY A 222 1.15 -11.65 -2.13
CA GLY A 222 1.31 -11.39 -0.70
C GLY A 222 0.22 -12.09 0.10
N MET A 223 0.50 -12.42 1.35
CA MET A 223 -0.50 -12.97 2.28
C MET A 223 -0.11 -12.65 3.72
N GLY A 224 -1.09 -12.44 4.60
CA GLY A 224 -0.83 -12.28 6.03
C GLY A 224 -1.66 -11.18 6.70
N ASN A 225 -0.99 -10.25 7.37
CA ASN A 225 -1.60 -9.30 8.30
C ASN A 225 -1.17 -7.83 8.04
N GLU A 226 -1.46 -6.91 8.97
CA GLU A 226 -1.21 -5.47 8.83
C GLU A 226 0.26 -5.13 8.48
N ILE A 227 1.19 -5.93 8.99
CA ILE A 227 2.63 -5.77 8.78
C ILE A 227 3.10 -6.40 7.45
N ASP A 228 2.26 -7.12 6.71
CA ASP A 228 2.61 -7.75 5.43
C ASP A 228 2.60 -6.77 4.25
N ILE A 229 3.38 -5.70 4.38
CA ILE A 229 3.72 -4.79 3.29
C ILE A 229 5.05 -5.26 2.68
N HIS A 230 5.04 -5.72 1.44
CA HIS A 230 6.23 -6.29 0.81
C HIS A 230 6.66 -5.53 -0.43
N SER A 231 7.85 -4.94 -0.41
CA SER A 231 8.44 -4.26 -1.58
C SER A 231 9.48 -5.16 -2.26
N ILE A 232 9.07 -5.90 -3.28
CA ILE A 232 9.89 -6.95 -3.89
C ILE A 232 10.84 -6.37 -4.92
N TYR A 233 12.13 -6.43 -4.64
CA TYR A 233 13.19 -5.96 -5.53
C TYR A 233 14.01 -7.11 -6.10
N PHE A 234 14.16 -7.11 -7.43
CA PHE A 234 15.03 -8.03 -8.18
C PHE A 234 16.33 -7.32 -8.54
N TYR A 235 17.43 -7.68 -7.86
CA TYR A 235 18.72 -7.02 -8.09
C TYR A 235 19.20 -7.21 -9.53
N GLY A 236 19.76 -6.15 -10.11
CA GLY A 236 20.43 -6.17 -11.41
C GLY A 236 19.51 -6.38 -12.62
N ASN A 237 18.19 -6.48 -12.44
CA ASN A 237 17.22 -6.71 -13.51
C ASN A 237 15.98 -5.84 -13.34
N THR A 238 15.23 -5.66 -14.43
CA THR A 238 13.93 -4.96 -14.45
C THR A 238 12.90 -5.84 -15.15
N PHE A 239 11.62 -5.59 -14.92
CA PHE A 239 10.53 -6.37 -15.49
C PHE A 239 9.36 -5.46 -15.86
N ILE A 240 8.39 -6.04 -16.56
CA ILE A 240 7.14 -5.38 -16.91
C ILE A 240 6.05 -5.85 -15.95
N SER A 241 5.34 -4.90 -15.35
CA SER A 241 4.15 -5.13 -14.53
C SER A 241 3.01 -4.29 -15.08
N ARG A 242 1.88 -4.92 -15.46
CA ARG A 242 0.70 -4.27 -16.07
C ARG A 242 1.08 -3.28 -17.20
N GLY A 243 2.03 -3.68 -18.06
CA GLY A 243 2.50 -2.86 -19.20
C GLY A 243 3.43 -1.70 -18.85
N HIS A 244 3.91 -1.61 -17.61
CA HIS A 244 4.81 -0.58 -17.11
C HIS A 244 6.16 -1.17 -16.67
N ARG A 245 7.26 -0.46 -16.96
CA ARG A 245 8.61 -0.85 -16.58
C ARG A 245 8.85 -0.52 -15.10
N THR A 246 9.29 -1.51 -14.33
CA THR A 246 9.68 -1.35 -12.93
C THR A 246 10.73 -2.40 -12.53
N ASP A 247 11.33 -2.22 -11.38
CA ASP A 247 12.23 -3.17 -10.71
C ASP A 247 11.75 -3.56 -9.32
N VAL A 248 10.82 -2.77 -8.75
CA VAL A 248 10.15 -3.03 -7.48
C VAL A 248 8.64 -3.14 -7.71
N VAL A 249 8.01 -4.08 -7.02
CA VAL A 249 6.54 -4.20 -6.92
C VAL A 249 6.13 -4.40 -5.48
N ASN A 250 4.95 -3.93 -5.12
CA ASN A 250 4.39 -4.17 -3.81
C ASN A 250 3.48 -5.39 -3.82
N LEU A 251 3.47 -6.11 -2.71
CA LEU A 251 2.50 -7.15 -2.39
C LEU A 251 1.98 -6.91 -0.98
N PHE A 252 0.68 -7.07 -0.81
CA PHE A 252 -0.05 -6.96 0.44
C PHE A 252 -0.88 -8.23 0.66
N PRO A 253 -1.60 -8.40 1.78
CA PRO A 253 -2.41 -9.60 1.99
C PRO A 253 -3.43 -9.84 0.86
N ALA A 254 -3.26 -10.93 0.12
CA ALA A 254 -4.04 -11.29 -1.07
C ALA A 254 -3.89 -10.34 -2.29
N THR A 255 -2.80 -9.57 -2.38
CA THR A 255 -2.41 -8.96 -3.66
C THR A 255 -1.89 -10.04 -4.60
N PHE A 256 -2.46 -10.14 -5.79
CA PHE A 256 -1.99 -11.06 -6.83
C PHE A 256 -1.38 -10.31 -8.00
N LEU A 257 -0.21 -10.75 -8.45
CA LEU A 257 0.51 -10.08 -9.52
C LEU A 257 1.21 -11.06 -10.45
N THR A 258 1.18 -10.75 -11.74
CA THR A 258 1.99 -11.42 -12.75
C THR A 258 2.93 -10.40 -13.37
N THR A 259 4.23 -10.70 -13.38
CA THR A 259 5.25 -9.84 -14.02
C THR A 259 6.05 -10.62 -15.06
N GLU A 260 6.50 -9.91 -16.08
CA GLU A 260 7.20 -10.50 -17.23
C GLU A 260 8.61 -9.93 -17.33
N MET A 261 9.59 -10.82 -17.42
CA MET A 261 11.00 -10.48 -17.49
C MET A 261 11.65 -11.14 -18.71
N ILE A 262 12.46 -10.38 -19.44
CA ILE A 262 13.41 -10.94 -20.40
C ILE A 262 14.77 -10.91 -19.74
N VAL A 263 15.40 -12.08 -19.62
CA VAL A 263 16.62 -12.24 -18.84
C VAL A 263 17.83 -11.76 -19.64
N GLU A 264 18.58 -10.78 -19.13
CA GLU A 264 19.72 -10.20 -19.86
C GLU A 264 21.03 -10.15 -19.07
N ASN A 265 20.97 -10.14 -17.74
CA ASN A 265 22.14 -9.89 -16.89
C ASN A 265 22.68 -11.20 -16.27
N PRO A 266 23.73 -11.83 -16.84
CA PRO A 266 24.27 -13.09 -16.32
C PRO A 266 24.91 -12.88 -14.95
N GLY A 267 24.70 -13.85 -14.06
CA GLY A 267 25.19 -13.81 -12.69
C GLY A 267 24.17 -14.34 -11.70
N LYS A 268 24.58 -14.37 -10.43
CA LYS A 268 23.73 -14.72 -9.30
C LYS A 268 23.21 -13.45 -8.66
N TRP A 269 21.90 -13.36 -8.47
CA TRP A 269 21.22 -12.13 -8.08
C TRP A 269 20.30 -12.36 -6.89
N MET A 270 20.05 -11.31 -6.12
CA MET A 270 19.16 -11.37 -4.96
C MET A 270 17.72 -11.01 -5.33
N ILE A 271 16.78 -11.68 -4.68
CA ILE A 271 15.37 -11.29 -4.58
C ILE A 271 15.14 -10.94 -3.12
N THR A 272 14.67 -9.74 -2.84
CA THR A 272 14.54 -9.25 -1.46
C THR A 272 13.23 -8.51 -1.28
N CYS A 273 12.66 -8.58 -0.08
CA CYS A 273 11.77 -7.53 0.39
C CYS A 273 12.60 -6.34 0.90
N GLN A 274 12.33 -5.14 0.39
CA GLN A 274 13.05 -3.90 0.75
C GLN A 274 12.39 -3.14 1.92
N VAL A 275 11.35 -3.70 2.53
CA VAL A 275 10.84 -3.22 3.81
C VAL A 275 11.88 -3.54 4.89
N SER A 276 12.30 -2.52 5.64
CA SER A 276 13.50 -2.61 6.49
C SER A 276 13.42 -3.75 7.51
N ASP A 277 12.32 -3.87 8.23
CA ASP A 277 12.14 -4.91 9.24
C ASP A 277 12.07 -6.32 8.62
N HIS A 278 11.50 -6.44 7.43
CA HIS A 278 11.41 -7.73 6.71
C HIS A 278 12.77 -8.17 6.19
N LEU A 279 13.55 -7.23 5.65
CA LEU A 279 14.91 -7.49 5.19
C LEU A 279 15.80 -7.94 6.36
N GLN A 280 15.70 -7.25 7.51
CA GLN A 280 16.42 -7.61 8.73
C GLN A 280 15.99 -8.97 9.28
N ALA A 281 14.70 -9.30 9.17
CA ALA A 281 14.14 -10.59 9.57
C ALA A 281 14.42 -11.73 8.58
N GLY A 282 15.15 -11.47 7.49
CA GLY A 282 15.66 -12.51 6.59
C GLY A 282 14.79 -12.80 5.36
N MET A 283 13.90 -11.89 4.97
CA MET A 283 13.05 -12.03 3.77
C MET A 283 13.85 -11.79 2.48
N LEU A 284 14.77 -12.71 2.18
CA LEU A 284 15.66 -12.67 1.03
C LEU A 284 15.89 -14.07 0.45
N GLY A 285 16.10 -14.12 -0.85
CA GLY A 285 16.43 -15.30 -1.64
C GLY A 285 17.37 -14.96 -2.79
N GLN A 286 17.75 -15.96 -3.57
CA GLN A 286 18.67 -15.81 -4.70
C GLN A 286 18.09 -16.47 -5.96
N TYR A 287 18.50 -15.99 -7.13
CA TYR A 287 18.25 -16.62 -8.42
C TYR A 287 19.50 -16.58 -9.29
N ASN A 288 19.61 -17.56 -10.19
CA ASN A 288 20.81 -17.77 -11.00
C ASN A 288 20.50 -17.57 -12.49
N VAL A 289 21.28 -16.71 -13.14
CA VAL A 289 21.19 -16.43 -14.57
C VAL A 289 22.42 -16.97 -15.29
N GLY A 290 22.23 -18.08 -16.00
CA GLY A 290 23.29 -18.75 -16.77
C GLY A 290 23.38 -18.31 -18.24
N ASN A 291 24.55 -18.50 -18.84
CA ASN A 291 24.77 -18.32 -20.28
C ASN A 291 24.56 -19.65 -21.05
N CYS A 292 23.30 -20.04 -21.23
CA CYS A 292 22.96 -21.37 -21.77
C CYS A 292 22.90 -21.43 -23.31
N LYS A 293 22.60 -20.29 -23.97
CA LYS A 293 22.51 -20.18 -25.44
C LYS A 293 23.77 -19.49 -25.97
N SER A 294 24.50 -20.13 -26.88
CA SER A 294 25.69 -19.56 -27.53
C SER A 294 25.30 -18.56 -28.62
N GLY A 295 25.90 -17.37 -28.62
CA GLY A 295 25.71 -16.35 -29.67
C GLY A 295 24.86 -15.12 -29.28
N ILE A 296 24.52 -14.92 -28.00
CA ILE A 296 23.83 -13.71 -27.56
C ILE A 296 24.80 -12.52 -27.59
N SER A 297 24.53 -11.57 -28.48
CA SER A 297 25.28 -10.32 -28.59
C SER A 297 24.77 -9.34 -27.54
N HIS A 298 25.61 -8.95 -26.56
CA HIS A 298 25.26 -7.86 -25.65
C HIS A 298 25.00 -6.56 -26.43
N PRO A 299 23.92 -5.82 -26.12
CA PRO A 299 23.60 -4.59 -26.82
C PRO A 299 24.76 -3.60 -26.69
N LYS A 300 25.29 -3.13 -27.83
CA LYS A 300 26.28 -2.04 -27.83
C LYS A 300 25.60 -0.75 -27.39
N MET A 301 26.10 -0.16 -26.33
CA MET A 301 25.68 1.17 -25.86
C MET A 301 26.05 2.22 -26.90
N LYS A 302 25.05 2.84 -27.53
CA LYS A 302 25.21 3.85 -28.59
C LYS A 302 24.94 5.28 -28.11
N GLY A 303 24.58 5.45 -26.83
CA GLY A 303 24.29 6.74 -26.22
C GLY A 303 25.55 7.45 -25.71
N LYS A 304 25.33 8.47 -24.89
CA LYS A 304 26.40 9.27 -24.27
C LYS A 304 26.97 8.54 -23.06
N GLN A 305 28.23 8.79 -22.80
CA GLN A 305 28.84 8.45 -21.52
C GLN A 305 28.69 9.65 -20.57
N ARG A 306 28.01 9.47 -19.44
CA ARG A 306 27.80 10.52 -18.43
C ARG A 306 28.63 10.22 -17.20
N HIS A 307 29.35 11.22 -16.71
CA HIS A 307 30.23 11.08 -15.55
C HIS A 307 29.66 11.91 -14.41
N TYR A 308 29.49 11.28 -13.25
CA TYR A 308 29.04 11.91 -12.01
C TYR A 308 30.11 11.72 -10.94
N PHE A 309 30.42 12.79 -10.21
CA PHE A 309 31.36 12.77 -9.09
C PHE A 309 30.56 13.01 -7.82
N ILE A 310 30.33 11.96 -7.04
CA ILE A 310 29.47 11.99 -5.85
C ILE A 310 30.31 11.60 -4.64
N ALA A 311 30.18 12.30 -3.53
CA ALA A 311 30.80 11.90 -2.28
C ALA A 311 29.76 11.68 -1.19
N ALA A 312 29.97 10.67 -0.34
CA ALA A 312 29.27 10.60 0.95
C ALA A 312 29.99 11.51 1.93
N GLU A 313 29.26 12.41 2.57
CA GLU A 313 29.79 13.35 3.56
C GLU A 313 28.98 13.29 4.85
N LYS A 314 29.66 13.40 5.99
CA LYS A 314 29.01 13.56 7.28
C LYS A 314 28.55 15.00 7.46
N ILE A 315 27.28 15.20 7.80
CA ILE A 315 26.65 16.50 7.95
C ILE A 315 25.87 16.58 9.27
N LEU A 316 25.72 17.79 9.80
CA LEU A 316 24.77 18.07 10.87
C LEU A 316 23.44 18.49 10.25
N TRP A 317 22.44 17.63 10.32
CA TRP A 317 21.11 17.87 9.77
C TRP A 317 20.16 18.45 10.82
N ASP A 318 19.30 19.38 10.39
CA ASP A 318 18.26 20.00 11.22
C ASP A 318 16.90 19.76 10.56
N TYR A 319 16.03 18.97 11.20
CA TYR A 319 14.71 18.61 10.67
C TYR A 319 13.72 19.80 10.68
N GLY A 320 14.00 20.84 11.47
CA GLY A 320 13.11 21.98 11.68
C GLY A 320 13.90 23.29 11.82
N PRO A 321 14.66 23.72 10.79
CA PRO A 321 15.61 24.81 10.89
C PRO A 321 15.00 26.16 11.27
N GLN A 322 13.70 26.37 11.08
CA GLN A 322 13.03 27.62 11.47
C GLN A 322 12.58 27.63 12.94
N GLY A 323 12.51 26.48 13.61
CA GLY A 323 12.16 26.37 15.03
C GLY A 323 10.68 26.61 15.36
N TYR A 324 9.79 26.66 14.36
CA TYR A 324 8.34 26.71 14.58
C TYR A 324 7.58 25.94 13.48
N ASN A 325 6.39 25.43 13.83
CA ASN A 325 5.49 24.79 12.90
C ASN A 325 4.79 25.84 12.02
N LYS A 326 4.94 25.76 10.69
CA LYS A 326 4.26 26.68 9.75
C LYS A 326 2.79 26.32 9.51
N SER A 327 2.32 25.20 10.05
CA SER A 327 0.93 24.77 9.98
C SER A 327 0.18 25.18 11.26
N PRO A 328 -0.64 26.25 11.23
CA PRO A 328 -1.30 26.82 12.41
C PRO A 328 -2.42 25.95 13.01
N THR A 329 -2.73 24.79 12.43
CA THR A 329 -3.85 23.91 12.84
C THR A 329 -3.46 22.80 13.83
N MET A 330 -2.18 22.69 14.20
CA MET A 330 -1.71 21.62 15.10
C MET A 330 -1.31 22.17 16.46
N CYS A 331 -1.64 21.45 17.53
CA CYS A 331 -1.26 21.79 18.90
C CYS A 331 0.27 21.81 19.04
N LYS A 332 0.80 22.74 19.84
CA LYS A 332 2.24 22.80 20.19
C LYS A 332 2.78 21.46 20.74
N LEU A 333 1.93 20.73 21.46
CA LEU A 333 2.31 19.57 22.26
C LEU A 333 2.90 18.40 21.44
N ASP A 334 2.40 18.15 20.22
CA ASP A 334 2.79 16.96 19.45
C ASP A 334 4.22 17.09 18.87
N SER A 335 4.67 18.32 18.60
CA SER A 335 6.02 18.57 18.10
C SER A 335 7.11 18.53 19.18
N GLU A 336 6.73 18.69 20.46
CA GLU A 336 7.70 18.71 21.57
C GLU A 336 8.41 17.37 21.72
N LEU A 337 7.73 16.26 21.42
CA LEU A 337 8.30 14.91 21.50
C LEU A 337 9.59 14.77 20.68
N TYR A 338 9.62 15.35 19.47
CA TYR A 338 10.70 15.20 18.49
C TYR A 338 11.77 16.29 18.60
N PHE A 339 11.40 17.50 18.99
CA PHE A 339 12.30 18.66 18.96
C PHE A 339 12.88 19.04 20.32
N THR A 340 12.32 18.53 21.43
CA THR A 340 12.85 18.80 22.77
C THR A 340 14.17 18.08 22.98
N GLN A 341 15.19 18.81 23.42
CA GLN A 341 16.48 18.27 23.82
C GLN A 341 16.52 18.14 25.35
N GLY A 342 17.11 17.06 25.88
CA GLY A 342 17.10 16.80 27.32
C GLY A 342 18.06 15.70 27.77
N ASP A 343 17.85 15.19 28.99
CA ASP A 343 18.65 14.10 29.57
C ASP A 343 18.56 12.81 28.75
N ASN A 344 17.35 12.46 28.28
CA ASN A 344 17.03 11.27 27.48
C ASN A 344 16.40 11.64 26.13
N ARG A 345 16.79 12.77 25.53
CA ARG A 345 16.24 13.26 24.25
C ARG A 345 17.31 13.98 23.44
N ILE A 346 17.50 13.60 22.17
CA ILE A 346 18.46 14.22 21.25
C ILE A 346 17.93 15.58 20.74
N GLY A 347 16.64 15.68 20.44
CA GLY A 347 16.00 16.86 19.85
C GLY A 347 16.11 16.88 18.33
N GLY A 348 15.85 18.03 17.68
CA GLY A 348 15.68 18.08 16.20
C GLY A 348 16.95 18.07 15.33
N LYS A 349 18.14 17.82 15.89
CA LYS A 349 19.43 17.92 15.17
C LYS A 349 20.26 16.65 15.32
N TYR A 350 20.68 16.09 14.18
CA TYR A 350 21.39 14.81 14.12
C TYR A 350 22.59 14.87 13.17
N TRP A 351 23.69 14.23 13.54
CA TRP A 351 24.72 13.83 12.59
C TRP A 351 24.17 12.76 11.66
N LYS A 352 24.33 12.99 10.36
CA LYS A 352 23.83 12.18 9.25
C LYS A 352 24.90 12.06 8.17
N ALA A 353 24.68 11.18 7.19
CA ALA A 353 25.45 11.11 5.96
C ALA A 353 24.59 11.57 4.78
N GLN A 354 25.18 12.32 3.85
CA GLN A 354 24.51 12.81 2.64
C GLN A 354 25.39 12.60 1.42
N TYR A 355 24.77 12.23 0.29
CA TYR A 355 25.42 12.26 -1.02
C TYR A 355 25.51 13.69 -1.56
N VAL A 356 26.71 14.12 -1.93
CA VAL A 356 26.99 15.49 -2.41
C VAL A 356 27.68 15.41 -3.77
N GLU A 357 27.22 16.20 -4.75
CA GLU A 357 27.84 16.28 -6.08
C GLU A 357 29.05 17.21 -6.11
N TYR A 358 30.08 16.82 -6.84
CA TYR A 358 31.31 17.56 -7.10
C TYR A 358 31.48 17.81 -8.60
N VAL A 359 32.27 18.82 -8.94
CA VAL A 359 32.51 19.22 -10.33
C VAL A 359 33.41 18.23 -11.08
N ASP A 360 34.31 17.54 -10.37
CA ASP A 360 35.29 16.62 -10.95
C ASP A 360 35.81 15.59 -9.91
N ALA A 361 36.68 14.69 -10.38
CA ALA A 361 37.28 13.60 -9.61
C ALA A 361 38.24 14.06 -8.49
N THR A 362 38.53 15.35 -8.36
CA THR A 362 39.39 15.86 -7.27
C THR A 362 38.63 15.98 -5.95
N PHE A 363 37.29 16.03 -5.99
CA PHE A 363 36.42 16.21 -4.83
C PHE A 363 36.77 17.43 -3.95
N THR A 364 37.28 18.48 -4.59
CA THR A 364 37.68 19.75 -3.93
C THR A 364 36.57 20.80 -3.96
N GLN A 365 35.86 20.95 -5.09
CA GLN A 365 34.79 21.92 -5.27
C GLN A 365 33.43 21.23 -5.42
N ARG A 366 32.54 21.47 -4.44
CA ARG A 366 31.14 21.03 -4.51
C ARG A 366 30.44 21.74 -5.67
N LYS A 367 29.60 21.01 -6.38
CA LYS A 367 28.72 21.59 -7.39
C LYS A 367 27.67 22.43 -6.68
N ARG A 368 27.48 23.68 -7.12
CA ARG A 368 26.51 24.59 -6.52
C ARG A 368 25.10 24.15 -6.91
N LEU A 369 24.25 23.89 -5.92
CA LEU A 369 22.83 23.60 -6.13
C LEU A 369 22.16 24.80 -6.81
N SER A 370 21.36 24.51 -7.83
CA SER A 370 20.52 25.51 -8.48
C SER A 370 19.33 25.87 -7.59
N GLU A 371 18.66 27.00 -7.89
CA GLU A 371 17.41 27.37 -7.20
C GLU A 371 16.31 26.31 -7.41
N ALA A 372 16.30 25.65 -8.57
CA ALA A 372 15.36 24.56 -8.87
C ALA A 372 15.60 23.32 -7.98
N GLU A 373 16.82 23.10 -7.50
CA GLU A 373 17.22 21.96 -6.66
C GLU A 373 17.17 22.28 -5.16
N ALA A 374 16.77 23.51 -4.78
CA ALA A 374 16.72 23.92 -3.38
C ALA A 374 15.79 23.05 -2.52
N HIS A 375 14.86 22.31 -3.15
CA HIS A 375 13.94 21.42 -2.47
C HIS A 375 14.52 20.04 -2.11
N LEU A 376 15.66 19.62 -2.69
CA LEU A 376 16.18 18.26 -2.49
C LEU A 376 16.44 17.91 -1.02
N GLY A 377 16.76 18.92 -0.20
CA GLY A 377 16.96 18.72 1.23
C GLY A 377 18.09 17.73 1.51
N ILE A 378 17.76 16.64 2.19
CA ILE A 378 18.73 15.58 2.53
C ILE A 378 19.09 14.69 1.35
N LEU A 379 18.26 14.63 0.31
CA LEU A 379 18.51 13.79 -0.86
C LEU A 379 19.84 14.10 -1.53
N GLY A 380 20.43 13.07 -2.11
CA GLY A 380 21.56 13.19 -3.03
C GLY A 380 21.21 13.92 -4.33
N PRO A 381 22.22 14.25 -5.15
CA PRO A 381 22.01 14.85 -6.46
C PRO A 381 21.21 13.96 -7.41
N VAL A 382 20.46 14.58 -8.32
CA VAL A 382 19.68 13.83 -9.31
C VAL A 382 20.59 13.27 -10.41
N ILE A 383 20.74 11.95 -10.46
CA ILE A 383 21.41 11.26 -11.57
C ILE A 383 20.41 11.11 -12.72
N ARG A 384 20.85 11.35 -13.97
CA ARG A 384 19.97 11.33 -15.14
C ARG A 384 20.58 10.55 -16.29
N ALA A 385 19.75 9.78 -16.99
CA ALA A 385 20.19 8.97 -18.11
C ALA A 385 19.14 8.92 -19.22
N GLU A 386 19.59 8.83 -20.47
CA GLU A 386 18.74 8.41 -21.59
C GLU A 386 19.04 6.96 -21.97
N VAL A 387 18.06 6.28 -22.55
CA VAL A 387 18.23 4.95 -23.13
C VAL A 387 19.38 4.95 -24.15
N GLY A 388 20.32 4.02 -23.94
CA GLY A 388 21.58 3.88 -24.65
C GLY A 388 22.78 4.49 -23.95
N ASP A 389 22.59 5.29 -22.89
CA ASP A 389 23.69 5.94 -22.16
C ASP A 389 24.43 4.98 -21.22
N THR A 390 25.72 5.24 -21.01
CA THR A 390 26.54 4.60 -19.96
C THR A 390 26.83 5.62 -18.87
N LEU A 391 26.53 5.27 -17.62
CA LEU A 391 26.79 6.11 -16.45
C LEU A 391 28.08 5.64 -15.78
N LEU A 392 29.02 6.56 -15.59
CA LEU A 392 30.16 6.37 -14.70
C LEU A 392 29.94 7.22 -13.46
N VAL A 393 29.80 6.57 -12.32
CA VAL A 393 29.62 7.26 -11.04
C VAL A 393 30.86 7.05 -10.20
N THR A 394 31.74 8.05 -10.18
CA THR A 394 32.90 8.06 -9.30
C THR A 394 32.45 8.50 -7.92
N PHE A 395 32.43 7.55 -7.00
CA PHE A 395 32.06 7.74 -5.62
C PHE A 395 33.30 7.91 -4.75
N ALA A 396 33.37 8.97 -3.95
CA ALA A 396 34.39 9.14 -2.92
C ALA A 396 33.76 9.12 -1.53
N ASN A 397 34.28 8.28 -0.63
CA ASN A 397 33.77 8.25 0.73
C ASN A 397 34.54 9.25 1.61
N LYS A 398 33.96 10.43 1.84
CA LYS A 398 34.50 11.49 2.72
C LYS A 398 33.87 11.45 4.12
N ALA A 399 32.97 10.51 4.38
CA ALA A 399 32.43 10.24 5.70
C ALA A 399 33.36 9.32 6.50
N ASP A 400 32.95 8.99 7.71
CA ASP A 400 33.71 8.22 8.72
C ASP A 400 33.23 6.76 8.86
N LYS A 401 32.27 6.31 8.04
CA LYS A 401 31.78 4.93 7.96
C LYS A 401 31.99 4.38 6.55
N VAL A 402 31.95 3.06 6.37
CA VAL A 402 32.03 2.40 5.06
C VAL A 402 30.68 2.54 4.36
N TYR A 403 30.67 2.95 3.09
CA TYR A 403 29.46 3.18 2.31
C TYR A 403 29.61 2.70 0.87
N SER A 404 28.51 2.58 0.15
CA SER A 404 28.47 2.22 -1.27
C SER A 404 27.41 3.07 -2.02
N ILE A 405 27.17 2.78 -3.30
CA ILE A 405 26.07 3.37 -4.08
C ILE A 405 25.49 2.33 -5.05
N LEU A 406 24.31 1.83 -4.73
CA LEU A 406 23.54 0.87 -5.51
C LEU A 406 22.38 1.58 -6.22
N PRO A 407 22.23 1.45 -7.54
CA PRO A 407 21.10 2.03 -8.25
C PRO A 407 19.92 1.05 -8.37
N HIS A 408 18.71 1.61 -8.41
CA HIS A 408 17.52 0.96 -8.98
C HIS A 408 17.43 1.21 -10.49
N GLY A 409 16.65 0.40 -11.21
CA GLY A 409 16.17 0.67 -12.57
C GLY A 409 17.20 0.65 -13.71
N VAL A 410 18.46 0.29 -13.44
CA VAL A 410 19.54 0.21 -14.45
C VAL A 410 20.29 -1.11 -14.35
N ILE A 411 20.98 -1.49 -15.43
CA ILE A 411 21.77 -2.73 -15.46
C ILE A 411 23.21 -2.42 -15.05
N TYR A 412 23.78 -3.23 -14.16
CA TYR A 412 25.17 -3.16 -13.74
C TYR A 412 25.77 -4.56 -13.70
N ASP A 413 27.08 -4.64 -13.95
CA ASP A 413 27.82 -5.89 -13.84
C ASP A 413 28.19 -6.19 -12.40
N LYS A 414 28.61 -7.43 -12.13
CA LYS A 414 29.05 -7.84 -10.78
C LYS A 414 30.21 -7.01 -10.25
N ALA A 415 31.12 -6.55 -11.11
CA ALA A 415 32.20 -5.65 -10.69
C ALA A 415 31.70 -4.29 -10.15
N SER A 416 30.50 -3.87 -10.56
CA SER A 416 29.83 -2.65 -10.09
C SER A 416 28.69 -2.93 -9.11
N ASP A 417 28.55 -4.17 -8.62
CA ASP A 417 27.59 -4.50 -7.58
C ASP A 417 28.02 -3.85 -6.26
N ALA A 418 27.12 -3.08 -5.68
CA ALA A 418 27.38 -2.26 -4.51
C ALA A 418 26.81 -2.87 -3.22
N ALA A 419 26.16 -4.04 -3.33
CA ALA A 419 25.67 -4.81 -2.20
C ALA A 419 26.69 -5.92 -1.82
N PRO A 420 26.86 -6.24 -0.53
CA PRO A 420 27.68 -7.36 -0.10
C PRO A 420 27.17 -8.67 -0.73
N ASN A 421 27.94 -9.30 -1.61
CA ASN A 421 27.58 -10.60 -2.18
C ASN A 421 27.53 -11.67 -1.08
N VAL A 422 26.40 -12.40 -1.02
CA VAL A 422 26.28 -13.66 -0.24
C VAL A 422 26.86 -14.85 -1.05
N ASP A 423 27.36 -14.59 -2.26
CA ASP A 423 27.61 -15.59 -3.30
C ASP A 423 28.66 -16.67 -2.99
N GLY A 424 29.33 -16.66 -1.83
CA GLY A 424 30.28 -17.72 -1.46
C GLY A 424 31.44 -17.94 -2.45
N THR A 425 31.51 -17.18 -3.53
CA THR A 425 32.49 -17.26 -4.62
C THR A 425 33.82 -16.60 -4.27
N THR A 426 34.07 -16.38 -2.98
CA THR A 426 35.40 -16.25 -2.38
C THR A 426 35.54 -17.05 -1.08
N VAL A 427 34.89 -18.22 -0.95
CA VAL A 427 35.01 -19.11 0.24
C VAL A 427 35.49 -20.53 -0.11
N HIS A 428 35.80 -20.84 -1.37
CA HIS A 428 36.20 -22.21 -1.77
C HIS A 428 37.60 -22.45 -2.33
N ASP A 429 38.56 -21.57 -2.02
CA ASP A 429 39.99 -21.92 -2.08
C ASP A 429 40.67 -21.64 -0.73
N ILE A 430 40.31 -22.42 0.30
CA ILE A 430 41.10 -22.51 1.54
C ILE A 430 42.01 -23.74 1.39
N LEU A 431 43.17 -23.55 0.77
CA LEU A 431 44.32 -24.38 1.08
C LEU A 431 44.85 -23.91 2.45
N HIS A 432 44.83 -24.83 3.41
CA HIS A 432 45.52 -24.68 4.68
C HIS A 432 47.02 -24.41 4.41
N ASP A 433 47.48 -23.20 4.71
CA ASP A 433 48.87 -23.02 5.12
C ASP A 433 48.95 -22.16 6.38
N THR A 434 49.57 -22.78 7.37
CA THR A 434 49.76 -22.32 8.74
C THR A 434 50.95 -21.36 8.80
N ALA A 435 50.70 -20.06 8.86
CA ALA A 435 51.50 -19.07 9.63
C ALA A 435 50.94 -17.66 9.40
N LEU A 436 50.61 -16.95 10.49
CA LEU A 436 50.04 -15.58 10.54
C LEU A 436 48.59 -15.42 10.02
N GLY A 437 47.62 -15.88 10.83
CA GLY A 437 46.19 -15.72 10.55
C GLY A 437 45.69 -14.28 10.69
N LYS A 438 45.71 -13.52 9.58
CA LYS A 438 44.88 -12.34 9.36
C LYS A 438 43.87 -12.72 8.27
N LEU A 439 42.61 -12.87 8.66
CA LEU A 439 41.49 -13.20 7.76
C LEU A 439 41.25 -12.01 6.81
N LEU A 440 41.56 -12.16 5.52
CA LEU A 440 41.24 -11.19 4.48
C LEU A 440 40.24 -11.84 3.51
N VAL A 441 38.95 -11.56 3.72
CA VAL A 441 37.91 -11.78 2.71
C VAL A 441 38.15 -10.76 1.61
N SER A 442 38.33 -11.19 0.36
CA SER A 442 38.41 -10.28 -0.79
C SER A 442 37.02 -9.75 -1.11
N LEU A 443 36.60 -8.72 -0.38
CA LEU A 443 35.38 -7.98 -0.63
C LEU A 443 35.48 -7.31 -2.01
N GLU A 444 34.40 -7.35 -2.80
CA GLU A 444 34.34 -6.57 -4.03
C GLU A 444 34.50 -5.08 -3.67
N PRO A 445 35.46 -4.35 -4.30
CA PRO A 445 35.82 -2.99 -3.86
C PRO A 445 34.65 -1.99 -3.89
N GLY A 446 33.68 -2.18 -4.79
CA GLY A 446 32.49 -1.33 -4.91
C GLY A 446 31.51 -1.50 -3.74
N ALA A 447 31.32 -2.70 -3.22
CA ALA A 447 30.41 -2.94 -2.11
C ALA A 447 30.93 -2.41 -0.76
N HIS A 448 32.22 -2.02 -0.65
CA HIS A 448 32.85 -1.64 0.62
C HIS A 448 33.86 -0.48 0.45
N VAL A 449 33.40 0.69 0.02
CA VAL A 449 34.27 1.86 -0.14
C VAL A 449 34.56 2.47 1.24
N LYS A 450 35.80 2.35 1.71
CA LYS A 450 36.20 2.81 3.05
C LYS A 450 36.35 4.33 3.12
N PRO A 451 36.30 4.93 4.32
CA PRO A 451 36.66 6.33 4.52
C PRO A 451 37.99 6.70 3.85
N GLY A 452 37.97 7.72 3.00
CA GLY A 452 39.11 8.21 2.23
C GLY A 452 39.36 7.49 0.90
N GLU A 453 38.65 6.40 0.59
CA GLU A 453 38.76 5.69 -0.69
C GLU A 453 37.75 6.22 -1.71
N SER A 454 37.98 5.85 -2.97
CA SER A 454 37.05 6.13 -4.07
C SER A 454 36.91 4.91 -4.98
N PHE A 455 35.73 4.75 -5.58
CA PHE A 455 35.40 3.69 -6.51
C PHE A 455 34.57 4.26 -7.67
N THR A 456 34.72 3.73 -8.88
CA THR A 456 33.92 4.16 -10.03
C THR A 456 32.99 3.04 -10.48
N TYR A 457 31.69 3.24 -10.28
CA TYR A 457 30.66 2.32 -10.71
C TYR A 457 30.33 2.55 -12.18
N ARG A 458 30.03 1.46 -12.90
CA ARG A 458 29.60 1.50 -14.29
C ARG A 458 28.19 0.95 -14.44
N TRP A 459 27.24 1.82 -14.74
CA TRP A 459 25.84 1.45 -14.99
C TRP A 459 25.48 1.64 -16.46
N MET A 460 24.61 0.76 -16.95
CA MET A 460 24.16 0.72 -18.33
C MET A 460 22.65 0.90 -18.39
N VAL A 461 22.21 1.71 -19.36
CA VAL A 461 20.78 1.94 -19.63
C VAL A 461 20.41 1.37 -21.00
N PRO A 462 20.38 0.03 -21.17
CA PRO A 462 20.01 -0.59 -22.45
C PRO A 462 18.53 -0.37 -22.79
N GLU A 463 18.13 -0.80 -23.99
CA GLU A 463 16.72 -0.69 -24.43
C GLU A 463 15.76 -1.47 -23.52
N SER A 464 16.23 -2.55 -22.90
CA SER A 464 15.44 -3.39 -21.98
C SER A 464 15.02 -2.67 -20.70
N VAL A 465 15.74 -1.63 -20.27
CA VAL A 465 15.32 -0.77 -19.12
C VAL A 465 14.60 0.49 -19.56
N SER A 466 14.33 0.65 -20.86
CA SER A 466 13.57 1.79 -21.37
C SER A 466 12.19 1.84 -20.71
N PRO A 467 11.68 3.05 -20.37
CA PRO A 467 10.27 3.21 -20.05
C PRO A 467 9.40 2.61 -21.17
N ALA A 468 8.38 1.84 -20.78
CA ALA A 468 7.51 1.13 -21.69
C ALA A 468 6.63 2.10 -22.52
N ALA A 469 5.85 1.55 -23.45
CA ALA A 469 4.96 2.35 -24.29
C ALA A 469 3.92 3.15 -23.48
N GLY A 470 3.39 2.53 -22.40
CA GLY A 470 2.43 3.16 -21.48
C GLY A 470 3.06 4.03 -20.40
N ASP A 471 4.39 4.08 -20.33
CA ASP A 471 5.11 4.88 -19.32
C ASP A 471 5.36 6.32 -19.79
N PRO A 472 5.51 7.25 -18.82
CA PRO A 472 5.98 8.60 -19.11
C PRO A 472 7.36 8.61 -19.82
N PRO A 473 7.75 9.75 -20.42
CA PRO A 473 9.05 9.88 -21.07
C PRO A 473 10.24 9.57 -20.17
N CYS A 474 10.09 9.77 -18.85
CA CYS A 474 11.09 9.46 -17.85
C CYS A 474 10.47 8.76 -16.65
N LEU A 475 11.17 7.76 -16.12
CA LEU A 475 10.83 7.05 -14.90
C LEU A 475 11.77 7.44 -13.77
N THR A 476 11.19 7.67 -12.59
CA THR A 476 11.95 7.82 -11.34
C THR A 476 12.38 6.45 -10.85
N TYR A 477 13.61 6.42 -10.36
CA TYR A 477 14.22 5.38 -9.55
C TYR A 477 14.99 6.07 -8.41
N LEU A 478 15.60 5.28 -7.54
CA LEU A 478 16.46 5.78 -6.48
C LEU A 478 17.83 5.11 -6.53
N TYR A 479 18.79 5.66 -5.80
CA TYR A 479 20.05 5.02 -5.50
C TYR A 479 20.34 5.21 -4.00
N PHE A 480 21.02 4.25 -3.40
CA PHE A 480 21.23 4.20 -1.96
C PHE A 480 22.52 3.44 -1.60
N SER A 481 22.99 3.56 -0.37
CA SER A 481 24.12 2.74 0.10
C SER A 481 23.59 1.38 0.53
N ALA A 482 24.19 0.31 0.03
CA ALA A 482 23.76 -1.06 0.26
C ALA A 482 24.72 -1.85 1.17
N VAL A 483 25.64 -1.19 1.87
CA VAL A 483 26.58 -1.85 2.81
C VAL A 483 25.81 -2.43 4.00
N GLU A 484 25.05 -1.58 4.70
CA GLU A 484 23.95 -2.02 5.55
C GLU A 484 22.72 -1.19 5.18
N PRO A 485 21.91 -1.64 4.21
CA PRO A 485 20.93 -0.80 3.52
C PRO A 485 19.98 -0.09 4.48
N ILE A 486 19.53 -0.78 5.53
CA ILE A 486 18.63 -0.21 6.56
C ILE A 486 19.31 0.93 7.31
N LYS A 487 20.53 0.72 7.84
CA LYS A 487 21.21 1.73 8.65
C LYS A 487 21.72 2.89 7.80
N ASP A 488 22.19 2.60 6.60
CA ASP A 488 22.80 3.61 5.73
C ASP A 488 21.75 4.58 5.20
N THR A 489 20.57 4.07 4.84
CA THR A 489 19.47 4.91 4.37
C THR A 489 18.82 5.69 5.51
N SER A 490 18.62 5.10 6.71
CA SER A 490 18.24 5.85 7.93
C SER A 490 19.26 6.93 8.29
N SER A 491 20.55 6.71 7.99
CA SER A 491 21.60 7.73 8.16
C SER A 491 21.50 8.88 7.16
N GLY A 492 20.76 8.73 6.05
CA GLY A 492 20.52 9.78 5.05
C GLY A 492 21.03 9.50 3.63
N LEU A 493 21.61 8.34 3.36
CA LEU A 493 22.21 8.02 2.06
C LEU A 493 21.19 7.49 1.04
N VAL A 494 20.41 8.41 0.48
CA VAL A 494 19.44 8.17 -0.60
C VAL A 494 19.52 9.29 -1.62
N GLY A 495 19.37 8.98 -2.90
CA GLY A 495 19.22 9.99 -3.94
C GLY A 495 18.36 9.52 -5.12
N PRO A 496 17.82 10.44 -5.93
CA PRO A 496 16.97 10.09 -7.06
C PRO A 496 17.77 9.82 -8.34
N LEU A 497 17.28 8.86 -9.12
CA LEU A 497 17.79 8.51 -10.45
C LEU A 497 16.64 8.64 -11.46
N LEU A 498 16.89 9.27 -12.59
CA LEU A 498 15.91 9.44 -13.66
C LEU A 498 16.36 8.71 -14.92
N VAL A 499 15.57 7.75 -15.39
CA VAL A 499 15.81 6.99 -16.62
C VAL A 499 14.79 7.40 -17.68
N CYS A 500 15.27 7.96 -18.78
CA CYS A 500 14.45 8.58 -19.81
C CYS A 500 14.54 7.89 -21.16
N LYS A 501 13.45 7.92 -21.93
CA LYS A 501 13.45 7.56 -23.34
C LYS A 501 14.49 8.39 -24.10
N LYS A 502 15.06 7.82 -25.15
CA LYS A 502 16.07 8.49 -25.98
C LYS A 502 15.56 9.83 -26.53
N GLY A 503 16.31 10.90 -26.28
CA GLY A 503 15.97 12.25 -26.73
C GLY A 503 14.89 12.95 -25.90
N ALA A 504 14.49 12.43 -24.73
CA ALA A 504 13.54 13.09 -23.83
C ALA A 504 14.19 14.16 -22.93
N LEU A 505 15.53 14.22 -22.86
CA LEU A 505 16.26 15.23 -22.10
C LEU A 505 16.77 16.37 -23.01
N ASN A 506 16.82 17.57 -22.43
CA ASN A 506 17.49 18.74 -23.00
C ASN A 506 19.02 18.62 -22.85
N ALA A 507 19.76 19.54 -23.48
CA ALA A 507 21.23 19.55 -23.40
C ALA A 507 21.76 19.79 -21.98
N ASP A 508 21.00 20.50 -21.14
CA ASP A 508 21.27 20.76 -19.73
C ASP A 508 20.82 19.61 -18.80
N GLY A 509 20.19 18.57 -19.35
CA GLY A 509 19.70 17.41 -18.62
C GLY A 509 18.29 17.55 -18.05
N THR A 510 17.62 18.69 -18.22
CA THR A 510 16.20 18.85 -17.83
C THR A 510 15.27 18.09 -18.75
N GLN A 511 14.09 17.72 -18.28
CA GLN A 511 13.10 17.04 -19.11
C GLN A 511 12.49 17.97 -20.17
N LYS A 512 12.37 17.47 -21.41
CA LYS A 512 11.71 18.21 -22.50
C LYS A 512 10.23 18.37 -22.20
N GLY A 513 9.77 19.61 -22.28
CA GLY A 513 8.35 19.91 -22.10
C GLY A 513 7.88 19.88 -20.65
N ILE A 514 8.82 19.92 -19.69
CA ILE A 514 8.54 20.11 -18.27
C ILE A 514 9.19 21.44 -17.85
N ASP A 515 8.42 22.26 -17.16
CA ASP A 515 8.85 23.59 -16.74
C ASP A 515 9.45 23.56 -15.32
N LYS A 516 8.97 22.64 -14.46
CA LYS A 516 9.50 22.38 -13.11
C LYS A 516 9.55 20.88 -12.79
N GLU A 517 10.62 20.45 -12.15
CA GLU A 517 10.79 19.08 -11.65
C GLU A 517 11.01 19.13 -10.12
N PHE A 518 10.22 18.37 -9.37
CA PHE A 518 10.36 18.22 -7.92
C PHE A 518 10.58 16.76 -7.55
N TYR A 519 11.47 16.53 -6.59
CA TYR A 519 11.85 15.22 -6.08
C TYR A 519 11.52 15.17 -4.59
N LEU A 520 10.70 14.20 -4.18
CA LEU A 520 10.17 14.08 -2.83
C LEU A 520 10.43 12.68 -2.28
N LEU A 521 11.13 12.60 -1.16
CA LEU A 521 11.31 11.41 -0.35
C LEU A 521 10.38 11.50 0.86
N PHE A 522 9.41 10.59 0.91
CA PHE A 522 8.55 10.35 2.06
C PHE A 522 9.13 9.18 2.85
N THR A 523 9.53 9.44 4.09
CA THR A 523 10.09 8.42 4.97
C THR A 523 10.01 8.86 6.43
N VAL A 524 9.81 7.91 7.32
CA VAL A 524 10.11 8.05 8.74
C VAL A 524 11.60 7.77 8.92
N PHE A 525 12.42 8.82 9.04
CA PHE A 525 13.83 8.66 9.35
C PHE A 525 13.97 8.13 10.78
N ASP A 526 14.16 6.82 10.91
CA ASP A 526 14.42 6.19 12.21
C ASP A 526 15.89 6.39 12.59
N GLU A 527 16.16 7.43 13.37
CA GLU A 527 17.51 7.74 13.85
C GLU A 527 18.03 6.70 14.85
N ASN A 528 17.18 5.82 15.39
CA ASN A 528 17.60 4.70 16.23
C ASN A 528 18.37 3.66 15.41
N LEU A 529 18.10 3.56 14.10
CA LEU A 529 18.82 2.68 13.17
C LEU A 529 20.02 3.38 12.50
N SER A 530 20.21 4.67 12.74
CA SER A 530 21.31 5.45 12.18
C SER A 530 22.69 4.94 12.61
N ARG A 531 23.65 4.97 11.68
CA ARG A 531 25.08 4.70 11.94
C ARG A 531 25.70 5.69 12.95
N TYR A 532 25.00 6.78 13.23
CA TYR A 532 25.43 7.89 14.06
C TYR A 532 24.68 8.00 15.40
N LEU A 533 23.78 7.07 15.73
CA LEU A 533 23.00 7.14 16.97
C LEU A 533 23.86 7.38 18.22
N ASP A 534 24.92 6.59 18.41
CA ASP A 534 25.80 6.72 19.58
C ASP A 534 26.49 8.08 19.67
N GLU A 535 26.91 8.62 18.54
CA GLU A 535 27.54 9.93 18.48
C GLU A 535 26.52 11.05 18.73
N ASN A 536 25.30 10.89 18.21
CA ASN A 536 24.20 11.81 18.45
C ASN A 536 23.82 11.83 19.93
N ILE A 537 23.73 10.67 20.59
CA ILE A 537 23.51 10.57 22.04
C ILE A 537 24.62 11.33 22.78
N GLN A 538 25.89 11.04 22.49
CA GLN A 538 27.03 11.68 23.16
C GLN A 538 27.07 13.20 22.95
N LYS A 539 26.66 13.67 21.77
CA LYS A 539 26.77 15.08 21.40
C LYS A 539 25.60 15.93 21.87
N PHE A 540 24.39 15.39 21.84
CA PHE A 540 23.16 16.18 21.96
C PHE A 540 22.33 15.86 23.21
N THR A 541 22.56 14.77 23.92
CA THR A 541 21.86 14.54 25.21
C THR A 541 22.63 15.19 26.37
N TRP A 542 21.92 15.63 27.41
CA TRP A 542 22.55 16.21 28.59
C TRP A 542 23.21 15.16 29.49
N ARG A 543 22.73 13.90 29.44
CA ARG A 543 23.28 12.76 30.19
C ARG A 543 23.39 11.51 29.31
N PRO A 544 24.40 11.44 28.42
CA PRO A 544 24.55 10.35 27.46
C PRO A 544 24.60 8.94 28.07
N PHE A 545 25.20 8.80 29.25
CA PHE A 545 25.38 7.50 29.91
C PHE A 545 24.12 6.95 30.59
N SER A 546 23.08 7.78 30.74
CA SER A 546 21.78 7.35 31.31
C SER A 546 20.72 7.08 30.25
N VAL A 547 21.06 7.21 28.96
CA VAL A 547 20.12 6.94 27.87
C VAL A 547 19.94 5.44 27.73
N ASP A 548 18.71 5.00 27.95
CA ASP A 548 18.27 3.67 27.56
C ASP A 548 17.76 3.72 26.11
N LYS A 549 18.38 2.91 25.24
CA LYS A 549 18.03 2.87 23.81
C LYS A 549 16.75 2.09 23.55
N GLU A 550 16.35 1.23 24.48
CA GLU A 550 15.14 0.41 24.38
C GLU A 550 13.92 1.11 25.00
N ASP A 551 14.11 2.26 25.64
CA ASP A 551 13.02 3.07 26.17
C ASP A 551 12.08 3.52 25.04
N LYS A 552 10.81 3.12 25.13
CA LYS A 552 9.80 3.38 24.08
C LYS A 552 9.67 4.86 23.75
N GLU A 553 9.80 5.72 24.76
CA GLU A 553 9.72 7.17 24.60
C GLU A 553 10.96 7.72 23.86
N PHE A 554 12.16 7.24 24.19
CA PHE A 554 13.38 7.57 23.46
C PHE A 554 13.29 7.13 21.99
N VAL A 555 12.91 5.89 21.73
CA VAL A 555 12.76 5.35 20.37
C VAL A 555 11.81 6.22 19.55
N LYS A 556 10.60 6.49 20.08
CA LYS A 556 9.60 7.35 19.40
C LYS A 556 10.11 8.76 19.13
N SER A 557 10.87 9.35 20.05
CA SER A 557 11.39 10.71 19.88
C SER A 557 12.38 10.86 18.73
N ASN A 558 12.97 9.75 18.26
CA ASN A 558 13.96 9.69 17.20
C ASN A 558 13.40 9.22 15.84
N GLN A 559 12.08 8.99 15.76
CA GLN A 559 11.39 8.62 14.52
C GLN A 559 10.88 9.88 13.80
N MET A 560 11.70 10.41 12.89
CA MET A 560 11.48 11.72 12.28
C MET A 560 10.63 11.62 11.01
N HIS A 561 9.34 11.93 11.11
CA HIS A 561 8.35 11.81 10.03
C HIS A 561 8.49 12.96 9.03
N ALA A 562 9.31 12.79 7.99
CA ALA A 562 9.81 13.90 7.19
C ALA A 562 9.54 13.76 5.68
N ILE A 563 9.55 14.90 5.00
CA ILE A 563 9.60 14.99 3.54
C ILE A 563 10.93 15.65 3.18
N ASN A 564 11.78 14.97 2.41
CA ASN A 564 13.17 15.38 2.10
C ASN A 564 14.02 15.74 3.34
N GLY A 565 13.70 15.14 4.49
CA GLY A 565 14.37 15.41 5.77
C GLY A 565 13.84 16.65 6.51
N TYR A 566 12.76 17.28 6.07
CA TYR A 566 12.11 18.38 6.80
C TYR A 566 10.76 17.97 7.39
N MET A 567 10.39 18.58 8.52
CA MET A 567 9.11 18.35 9.22
C MET A 567 8.34 19.68 9.41
N TYR A 568 7.04 19.59 9.64
CA TYR A 568 6.19 20.70 10.10
C TYR A 568 6.26 21.99 9.24
N GLY A 569 6.29 21.86 7.91
CA GLY A 569 6.28 22.98 6.98
C GLY A 569 7.64 23.67 6.74
N ASN A 570 8.75 23.05 7.15
CA ASN A 570 10.08 23.63 7.02
C ASN A 570 10.72 23.46 5.62
N GLN A 571 10.13 22.64 4.75
CA GLN A 571 10.63 22.38 3.38
C GLN A 571 10.75 23.67 2.56
N PRO A 572 11.95 24.00 2.02
CA PRO A 572 12.13 25.10 1.09
C PRO A 572 11.95 24.66 -0.38
N GLY A 573 11.84 25.63 -1.29
CA GLY A 573 12.05 25.42 -2.72
C GLY A 573 10.88 24.82 -3.52
N LEU A 574 9.72 24.58 -2.90
CA LEU A 574 8.51 24.10 -3.60
C LEU A 574 7.69 25.27 -4.17
N THR A 575 8.27 25.99 -5.13
CA THR A 575 7.64 27.16 -5.76
C THR A 575 7.55 26.98 -7.27
N MET A 576 6.36 27.22 -7.82
CA MET A 576 6.06 27.11 -9.25
C MET A 576 5.15 28.24 -9.72
N CYS A 577 4.95 28.36 -11.03
CA CYS A 577 4.01 29.30 -11.61
C CYS A 577 2.72 28.60 -12.05
N LYS A 578 1.61 29.34 -12.00
CA LYS A 578 0.35 28.96 -12.62
C LYS A 578 0.58 28.58 -14.08
N LYS A 579 0.02 27.44 -14.52
CA LYS A 579 0.17 26.79 -15.83
C LYS A 579 1.51 26.10 -16.12
N ASP A 580 2.49 26.13 -15.22
CA ASP A 580 3.70 25.33 -15.38
C ASP A 580 3.34 23.85 -15.56
N ARG A 581 4.05 23.15 -16.44
CA ARG A 581 4.02 21.69 -16.48
C ARG A 581 5.01 21.20 -15.45
N VAL A 582 4.48 20.60 -14.39
CA VAL A 582 5.25 20.16 -13.24
C VAL A 582 5.34 18.64 -13.25
N SER A 583 6.55 18.12 -13.10
CA SER A 583 6.82 16.70 -12.87
C SER A 583 7.17 16.48 -11.41
N TRP A 584 6.39 15.66 -10.72
CA TRP A 584 6.61 15.24 -9.34
C TRP A 584 7.17 13.82 -9.32
N HIS A 585 8.41 13.69 -8.87
CA HIS A 585 9.12 12.43 -8.68
C HIS A 585 9.08 12.08 -7.20
N MET A 586 8.35 11.04 -6.84
CA MET A 586 8.11 10.70 -5.44
C MET A 586 8.71 9.34 -5.12
N ILE A 587 9.29 9.21 -3.93
CA ILE A 587 10.02 8.04 -3.45
C ILE A 587 9.53 7.74 -2.02
N GLY A 588 9.16 6.49 -1.76
CA GLY A 588 8.91 5.97 -0.41
C GLY A 588 10.08 5.11 0.06
N MET A 589 10.36 5.09 1.36
CA MET A 589 11.43 4.28 1.96
C MET A 589 11.18 4.07 3.45
N GLY A 590 11.61 2.92 4.02
CA GLY A 590 11.61 2.68 5.46
C GLY A 590 11.06 1.31 5.86
N THR A 591 10.19 1.27 6.87
CA THR A 591 9.62 0.02 7.44
C THR A 591 8.20 -0.24 6.93
N ASP A 592 7.50 -1.20 7.53
CA ASP A 592 6.10 -1.52 7.28
C ASP A 592 5.15 -0.36 7.68
N THR A 593 5.58 0.54 8.55
CA THR A 593 4.82 1.76 8.87
C THR A 593 4.95 2.84 7.81
N ASP A 594 5.91 2.75 6.89
CA ASP A 594 6.13 3.72 5.80
C ASP A 594 5.13 3.57 4.63
N MET A 595 3.85 3.55 4.96
CA MET A 595 2.72 3.67 4.04
C MET A 595 2.28 5.13 3.95
N HIS A 596 2.55 5.78 2.82
CA HIS A 596 2.34 7.22 2.66
C HIS A 596 1.26 7.53 1.62
N GLY A 597 0.18 8.17 2.02
CA GLY A 597 -0.76 8.79 1.09
C GLY A 597 -0.35 10.23 0.72
N VAL A 598 0.44 10.41 -0.34
CA VAL A 598 0.94 11.74 -0.74
C VAL A 598 -0.18 12.58 -1.35
N TYR A 599 -0.71 13.53 -0.59
CA TYR A 599 -1.83 14.37 -0.99
C TYR A 599 -1.40 15.81 -1.33
N PHE A 600 -1.82 16.26 -2.51
CA PHE A 600 -1.65 17.63 -3.01
C PHE A 600 -2.93 18.44 -2.81
N GLN A 601 -3.01 19.21 -1.74
CA GLN A 601 -4.21 19.99 -1.46
C GLN A 601 -4.47 21.02 -2.55
N GLY A 602 -5.70 21.05 -3.09
CA GLY A 602 -6.20 22.08 -4.01
C GLY A 602 -5.86 21.90 -5.49
N ASN A 603 -4.93 21.01 -5.84
CA ASN A 603 -4.57 20.68 -7.23
C ASN A 603 -4.61 19.16 -7.43
N THR A 604 -4.96 18.69 -8.62
CA THR A 604 -4.91 17.26 -8.95
C THR A 604 -3.64 16.93 -9.73
N ILE A 605 -3.22 15.68 -9.64
CA ILE A 605 -2.13 15.07 -10.39
C ILE A 605 -2.70 14.14 -11.47
N HIS A 606 -1.96 14.05 -12.57
CA HIS A 606 -2.19 13.11 -13.65
C HIS A 606 -1.22 11.96 -13.53
N LEU A 607 -1.75 10.74 -13.42
CA LEU A 607 -0.97 9.52 -13.27
C LEU A 607 -1.46 8.48 -14.29
N ARG A 608 -0.64 8.16 -15.28
CA ARG A 608 -0.92 7.08 -16.26
C ARG A 608 -2.30 7.15 -16.92
N GLY A 609 -2.80 8.35 -17.25
CA GLY A 609 -4.12 8.52 -17.88
C GLY A 609 -5.26 8.84 -16.91
N THR A 610 -5.04 8.73 -15.59
CA THR A 610 -6.05 9.03 -14.57
C THR A 610 -5.82 10.36 -13.87
N HIS A 611 -6.86 10.91 -13.26
CA HIS A 611 -6.79 12.04 -12.34
C HIS A 611 -6.88 11.55 -10.90
N ARG A 612 -5.91 11.95 -10.08
CA ARG A 612 -5.87 11.70 -8.64
C ARG A 612 -5.45 13.00 -7.94
N ASP A 613 -5.57 13.11 -6.64
CA ASP A 613 -4.91 14.16 -5.85
C ASP A 613 -4.01 13.58 -4.76
N THR A 614 -4.16 12.28 -4.52
CA THR A 614 -3.43 11.50 -3.54
C THR A 614 -2.84 10.26 -4.20
N LEU A 615 -1.69 9.83 -3.73
CA LEU A 615 -0.97 8.67 -4.24
C LEU A 615 -0.33 7.90 -3.07
N ALA A 616 -0.55 6.58 -3.02
CA ALA A 616 0.14 5.71 -2.08
C ALA A 616 1.62 5.47 -2.47
N LEU A 617 2.52 5.55 -1.50
CA LEU A 617 3.94 5.21 -1.60
C LEU A 617 4.33 4.27 -0.46
N PHE A 618 5.28 3.39 -0.76
CA PHE A 618 5.77 2.32 0.11
C PHE A 618 7.30 2.25 0.01
N PRO A 619 7.99 1.47 0.87
CA PRO A 619 9.44 1.39 0.83
C PRO A 619 9.99 1.00 -0.54
N HIS A 620 11.01 1.72 -1.01
CA HIS A 620 11.68 1.56 -2.31
C HIS A 620 10.80 1.74 -3.56
N ILE A 621 9.54 2.11 -3.40
CA ILE A 621 8.69 2.46 -4.53
C ILE A 621 8.95 3.90 -4.93
N SER A 622 9.05 4.12 -6.23
CA SER A 622 9.10 5.45 -6.78
C SER A 622 8.13 5.60 -7.95
N THR A 623 7.63 6.82 -8.13
CA THR A 623 6.69 7.11 -9.20
C THR A 623 6.85 8.53 -9.72
N THR A 624 6.36 8.75 -10.93
CA THR A 624 6.32 10.07 -11.57
C THR A 624 4.87 10.45 -11.85
N ALA A 625 4.45 11.60 -11.35
CA ALA A 625 3.14 12.18 -11.60
C ALA A 625 3.28 13.59 -12.20
N PHE A 626 2.30 14.01 -13.00
CA PHE A 626 2.31 15.33 -13.62
C PHE A 626 1.24 16.22 -13.02
N MET A 627 1.51 17.52 -12.94
CA MET A 627 0.56 18.51 -12.49
C MET A 627 0.63 19.74 -13.40
N GLN A 628 -0.50 20.37 -13.64
CA GLN A 628 -0.56 21.71 -14.21
C GLN A 628 -1.43 22.58 -13.30
N PRO A 629 -0.84 23.40 -12.41
CA PRO A 629 -1.59 24.15 -11.43
C PRO A 629 -2.37 25.28 -12.10
N ASP A 630 -3.65 25.40 -11.76
CA ASP A 630 -4.57 26.34 -12.41
C ASP A 630 -4.91 27.55 -11.53
N HIS A 631 -4.62 27.50 -10.25
CA HIS A 631 -4.88 28.58 -9.29
C HIS A 631 -3.60 28.99 -8.56
N ALA A 632 -3.38 30.30 -8.49
CA ALA A 632 -2.33 30.87 -7.67
C ALA A 632 -2.75 30.83 -6.20
N GLY A 633 -1.81 30.54 -5.31
CA GLY A 633 -2.09 30.40 -3.88
C GLY A 633 -1.01 29.61 -3.16
N ILE A 634 -1.25 29.42 -1.86
CA ILE A 634 -0.41 28.63 -0.97
C ILE A 634 -1.20 27.38 -0.59
N PHE A 635 -0.59 26.21 -0.80
CA PHE A 635 -1.24 24.92 -0.66
C PHE A 635 -0.40 23.99 0.22
N ARG A 636 -1.01 22.91 0.71
CA ARG A 636 -0.32 21.89 1.50
C ARG A 636 0.01 20.67 0.66
N LEU A 637 1.18 20.11 0.93
CA LEU A 637 1.63 18.80 0.47
C LEU A 637 1.89 17.96 1.71
N PHE A 638 1.13 16.90 1.96
CA PHE A 638 1.27 16.12 3.18
C PHE A 638 0.91 14.65 2.99
N CYS A 639 1.28 13.84 3.97
CA CYS A 639 0.88 12.44 4.03
C CYS A 639 -0.50 12.30 4.67
N SER A 640 -1.48 11.74 3.96
CA SER A 640 -2.86 11.54 4.43
C SER A 640 -3.00 10.42 5.45
N THR A 641 -1.96 9.61 5.65
CA THR A 641 -1.85 8.68 6.79
C THR A 641 -1.86 9.51 8.07
N LEU A 642 -2.91 9.33 8.89
CA LEU A 642 -3.28 10.27 9.95
C LEU A 642 -2.16 10.53 10.97
N HIS A 643 -1.45 9.49 11.40
CA HIS A 643 -0.34 9.63 12.34
C HIS A 643 0.86 10.33 11.71
N HIS A 644 1.20 10.04 10.46
CA HIS A 644 2.29 10.73 9.76
C HIS A 644 2.02 12.24 9.64
N PHE A 645 0.79 12.62 9.30
CA PHE A 645 0.36 14.02 9.32
C PHE A 645 0.57 14.67 10.69
N ALA A 646 0.06 14.03 11.74
CA ALA A 646 0.12 14.51 13.12
C ALA A 646 1.55 14.63 13.66
N ARG A 647 2.45 13.76 13.19
CA ARG A 647 3.86 13.70 13.61
C ARG A 647 4.81 14.53 12.76
N GLY A 648 4.29 15.31 11.79
CA GLY A 648 5.04 16.36 11.12
C GLY A 648 5.30 16.18 9.63
N MET A 649 4.76 15.13 9.00
CA MET A 649 4.90 14.86 7.56
C MET A 649 3.95 15.74 6.72
N ASN A 650 4.12 17.06 6.85
CA ASN A 650 3.36 18.07 6.14
C ASN A 650 4.26 19.23 5.71
N GLN A 651 4.11 19.66 4.46
CA GLN A 651 4.86 20.75 3.82
C GLN A 651 3.92 21.70 3.08
N ILE A 652 4.49 22.80 2.59
CA ILE A 652 3.78 23.85 1.88
C ILE A 652 4.39 23.99 0.48
N TYR A 653 3.55 24.13 -0.54
CA TYR A 653 3.98 24.51 -1.88
C TYR A 653 3.25 25.79 -2.32
N GLU A 654 3.92 26.59 -3.15
CA GLU A 654 3.43 27.90 -3.57
C GLU A 654 3.29 27.95 -5.10
N VAL A 655 2.11 28.37 -5.55
CA VAL A 655 1.81 28.62 -6.96
C VAL A 655 1.67 30.13 -7.16
N ASN A 656 2.63 30.72 -7.87
CA ASN A 656 2.64 32.14 -8.19
C ASN A 656 1.87 32.44 -9.48
N SER A 657 1.29 33.64 -9.60
CA SER A 657 0.59 34.04 -10.83
C SER A 657 1.53 34.24 -12.03
N CYS A 658 2.77 34.69 -11.78
CA CYS A 658 3.84 34.88 -12.77
C CYS A 658 3.40 35.66 -14.04
N GLY A 659 2.52 36.65 -13.87
CA GLY A 659 2.00 37.47 -14.98
C GLY A 659 0.89 36.82 -15.81
N ASN A 660 0.49 35.58 -15.49
CA ASN A 660 -0.72 34.98 -16.05
C ASN A 660 -1.95 35.64 -15.42
N LYS A 661 -2.79 36.26 -16.26
CA LYS A 661 -4.11 36.73 -15.82
C LYS A 661 -4.94 35.54 -15.35
N ASP A 662 -5.71 35.72 -14.29
CA ASP A 662 -6.78 34.77 -13.99
C ASP A 662 -7.70 34.68 -15.21
N PRO A 663 -8.06 33.47 -15.66
CA PRO A 663 -9.06 33.35 -16.69
C PRO A 663 -10.29 34.15 -16.24
N SER A 664 -10.90 34.89 -17.16
CA SER A 664 -12.28 35.33 -16.98
C SER A 664 -13.07 34.10 -16.57
N GLU A 665 -13.76 34.13 -15.41
CA GLU A 665 -14.57 33.03 -14.90
C GLU A 665 -15.26 32.36 -16.09
N GLN A 666 -14.86 31.12 -16.42
CA GLN A 666 -15.68 30.39 -17.37
C GLN A 666 -17.06 30.28 -16.72
N PRO A 667 -18.16 30.55 -17.45
CA PRO A 667 -19.48 30.37 -16.89
C PRO A 667 -19.64 28.88 -16.56
N TYR A 668 -19.48 28.54 -15.29
CA TYR A 668 -19.81 27.22 -14.76
C TYR A 668 -21.31 26.98 -14.99
N GLY A 669 -21.63 25.84 -15.59
CA GLY A 669 -22.93 25.61 -16.23
C GLY A 669 -24.08 25.51 -15.24
N MET A 670 -24.05 24.49 -14.38
CA MET A 670 -25.10 24.23 -13.38
C MET A 670 -24.56 24.43 -11.96
N ILE A 671 -25.36 25.11 -11.12
CA ILE A 671 -25.08 25.21 -9.68
C ILE A 671 -25.93 24.18 -8.95
N ARG A 672 -25.29 23.20 -8.30
CA ARG A 672 -25.95 22.18 -7.49
C ARG A 672 -25.85 22.56 -6.01
N THR A 673 -26.98 22.81 -5.37
CA THR A 673 -27.02 23.23 -3.96
C THR A 673 -27.37 22.05 -3.05
N PHE A 674 -26.59 21.85 -1.99
CA PHE A 674 -26.83 20.84 -0.96
C PHE A 674 -26.89 21.49 0.43
N TYR A 675 -27.84 21.06 1.25
CA TYR A 675 -27.98 21.51 2.63
C TYR A 675 -27.47 20.40 3.55
N ILE A 676 -26.28 20.58 4.13
CA ILE A 676 -25.62 19.54 4.94
C ILE A 676 -25.39 20.06 6.35
N ALA A 677 -25.62 19.23 7.36
CA ALA A 677 -25.24 19.55 8.73
C ALA A 677 -24.31 18.50 9.33
N ALA A 678 -23.40 18.94 10.20
CA ALA A 678 -22.70 18.05 11.13
C ALA A 678 -23.56 17.89 12.38
N GLU A 679 -23.93 16.65 12.71
CA GLU A 679 -24.85 16.34 13.79
C GLU A 679 -24.31 15.21 14.68
N GLU A 680 -24.44 15.40 16.00
CA GLU A 680 -24.05 14.39 16.99
C GLU A 680 -25.10 13.30 17.07
N VAL A 681 -24.68 12.04 16.95
CA VAL A 681 -25.56 10.87 16.95
C VAL A 681 -25.02 9.80 17.89
N GLU A 682 -25.90 8.93 18.37
CA GLU A 682 -25.49 7.64 18.91
C GLU A 682 -25.34 6.66 17.75
N TRP A 683 -24.17 6.06 17.62
CA TRP A 683 -23.81 5.14 16.57
C TRP A 683 -23.48 3.78 17.17
N ASP A 684 -24.13 2.75 16.66
CA ASP A 684 -23.86 1.36 17.03
C ASP A 684 -23.17 0.66 15.86
N TYR A 685 -21.93 0.21 16.05
CA TYR A 685 -21.16 -0.50 15.03
C TYR A 685 -21.70 -1.91 14.76
N ALA A 686 -22.30 -2.54 15.77
CA ALA A 686 -22.83 -3.92 15.71
C ALA A 686 -24.21 -4.04 16.39
N PRO A 687 -25.27 -3.45 15.83
CA PRO A 687 -26.61 -3.55 16.39
C PRO A 687 -27.11 -5.01 16.52
N ASN A 688 -26.74 -5.87 15.57
CA ASN A 688 -27.01 -7.29 15.59
C ASN A 688 -25.70 -8.06 15.79
N LYS A 689 -25.61 -8.80 16.89
CA LYS A 689 -24.41 -9.58 17.22
C LYS A 689 -24.46 -11.00 16.66
N ASN A 690 -25.61 -11.45 16.13
CA ASN A 690 -25.84 -12.85 15.73
C ASN A 690 -24.87 -13.36 14.67
N TRP A 691 -24.31 -12.48 13.83
CA TRP A 691 -23.38 -12.87 12.78
C TRP A 691 -22.21 -13.72 13.29
N GLU A 692 -21.53 -13.26 14.34
CA GLU A 692 -20.44 -14.00 14.97
C GLU A 692 -20.95 -15.26 15.69
N PHE A 693 -22.13 -15.20 16.33
CA PHE A 693 -22.74 -16.37 16.96
C PHE A 693 -23.06 -17.47 15.94
N GLU A 694 -23.58 -17.13 14.78
CA GLU A 694 -23.91 -18.06 13.70
C GLU A 694 -22.63 -18.65 13.10
N LYS A 695 -21.62 -17.82 12.82
CA LYS A 695 -20.29 -18.27 12.36
C LYS A 695 -19.64 -19.25 13.36
N GLN A 696 -19.76 -18.99 14.66
CA GLN A 696 -19.22 -19.87 15.71
C GLN A 696 -19.98 -21.19 15.86
N HIS A 697 -21.31 -21.18 15.75
CA HIS A 697 -22.10 -22.43 15.75
C HIS A 697 -21.72 -23.31 14.56
N LEU A 698 -21.33 -22.71 13.45
CA LEU A 698 -20.85 -23.40 12.26
C LEU A 698 -19.43 -23.97 12.45
N ASP A 699 -18.53 -23.29 13.16
CA ASP A 699 -17.12 -23.71 13.39
C ASP A 699 -16.89 -24.50 14.71
N ALA A 700 -17.91 -25.16 15.24
CA ALA A 700 -17.79 -26.10 16.38
C ALA A 700 -16.99 -25.62 17.62
N GLY A 701 -17.09 -24.34 17.97
CA GLY A 701 -16.46 -23.78 19.18
C GLY A 701 -15.19 -22.96 18.95
N GLY A 702 -15.02 -22.34 17.78
CA GLY A 702 -13.97 -21.36 17.49
C GLY A 702 -13.90 -20.18 18.47
N GLU A 703 -12.75 -19.50 18.49
CA GLU A 703 -12.47 -18.32 19.31
C GLU A 703 -13.37 -17.13 18.93
N ARG A 704 -13.74 -16.32 19.92
CA ARG A 704 -14.57 -15.12 19.73
C ARG A 704 -13.70 -13.88 19.71
N HIS A 705 -13.20 -13.55 18.53
CA HIS A 705 -12.39 -12.36 18.34
C HIS A 705 -13.22 -11.07 18.52
N GLY A 706 -14.53 -11.11 18.26
CA GLY A 706 -15.42 -9.95 18.33
C GLY A 706 -15.81 -9.49 19.74
N ASP A 707 -15.58 -10.30 20.77
CA ASP A 707 -16.03 -10.02 22.14
C ASP A 707 -15.41 -8.72 22.69
N ILE A 708 -14.13 -8.43 22.38
CA ILE A 708 -13.44 -7.22 22.85
C ILE A 708 -14.05 -5.94 22.27
N PHE A 709 -14.57 -5.97 21.04
CA PHE A 709 -15.13 -4.80 20.35
C PHE A 709 -16.64 -4.62 20.61
N MET A 710 -17.37 -5.73 20.80
CA MET A 710 -18.83 -5.69 20.90
C MET A 710 -19.36 -5.73 22.33
N ASN A 711 -18.65 -6.37 23.26
CA ASN A 711 -19.17 -6.56 24.62
C ASN A 711 -18.91 -5.36 25.50
N HIS A 712 -19.96 -4.97 26.23
CA HIS A 712 -19.84 -3.99 27.28
C HIS A 712 -19.43 -4.70 28.57
N THR A 713 -18.28 -4.30 29.13
CA THR A 713 -17.77 -4.78 30.42
C THR A 713 -17.49 -3.61 31.36
N GLU A 714 -16.92 -3.89 32.53
CA GLU A 714 -16.46 -2.85 33.46
C GLU A 714 -15.39 -1.94 32.83
N ASN A 715 -14.65 -2.44 31.84
CA ASN A 715 -13.53 -1.76 31.23
C ASN A 715 -13.70 -1.51 29.72
N TRP A 716 -14.66 -2.13 29.04
CA TRP A 716 -14.90 -1.96 27.60
C TRP A 716 -16.24 -1.29 27.33
N ILE A 717 -16.25 -0.29 26.42
CA ILE A 717 -17.43 0.49 26.06
C ILE A 717 -18.46 -0.38 25.32
N GLY A 718 -18.00 -1.31 24.48
CA GLY A 718 -18.84 -2.13 23.60
C GLY A 718 -19.11 -1.41 22.27
N SER A 719 -20.15 -1.81 21.54
CA SER A 719 -20.37 -1.35 20.15
C SER A 719 -20.98 0.04 19.97
N GLN A 720 -21.38 0.72 21.05
CA GLN A 720 -22.16 1.97 20.99
C GLN A 720 -21.32 3.19 21.38
N TYR A 721 -21.25 4.17 20.48
CA TYR A 721 -20.45 5.38 20.67
C TYR A 721 -21.24 6.62 20.26
N LYS A 722 -21.05 7.71 21.00
CA LYS A 722 -21.42 9.03 20.52
C LYS A 722 -20.44 9.46 19.44
N LYS A 723 -20.97 9.84 18.28
CA LYS A 723 -20.21 10.24 17.08
C LYS A 723 -20.79 11.53 16.49
N VAL A 724 -20.13 12.08 15.48
CA VAL A 724 -20.65 13.20 14.69
C VAL A 724 -20.56 12.87 13.20
N VAL A 725 -21.64 13.11 12.47
CA VAL A 725 -21.81 12.67 11.08
C VAL A 725 -22.39 13.77 10.22
N TYR A 726 -22.09 13.73 8.91
CA TYR A 726 -22.76 14.58 7.94
C TYR A 726 -24.15 14.02 7.60
N ARG A 727 -25.17 14.88 7.60
CA ARG A 727 -26.55 14.56 7.18
C ARG A 727 -27.08 15.61 6.23
N GLU A 728 -27.82 15.16 5.22
CA GLU A 728 -28.48 16.03 4.25
C GLU A 728 -29.86 16.47 4.77
N TYR A 729 -30.22 17.71 4.50
CA TYR A 729 -31.49 18.33 4.84
C TYR A 729 -32.22 18.77 3.57
N THR A 730 -33.55 18.89 3.64
CA THR A 730 -34.36 19.26 2.49
C THR A 730 -34.17 20.72 2.05
N ASN A 731 -33.80 21.61 2.98
CA ASN A 731 -33.60 23.03 2.74
C ASN A 731 -32.70 23.71 3.81
N GLY A 732 -32.48 25.02 3.64
CA GLY A 732 -31.62 25.84 4.51
C GLY A 732 -32.19 26.19 5.88
N GLU A 733 -33.38 25.72 6.24
CA GLU A 733 -33.94 25.87 7.60
C GLU A 733 -33.36 24.81 8.55
N PHE A 734 -32.84 23.69 8.00
CA PHE A 734 -32.26 22.57 8.75
C PHE A 734 -33.20 21.97 9.80
N VAL A 735 -34.47 21.80 9.42
CA VAL A 735 -35.52 21.20 10.27
C VAL A 735 -35.77 19.75 9.88
N GLU A 736 -35.94 19.46 8.59
CA GLU A 736 -36.27 18.12 8.08
C GLU A 736 -35.05 17.45 7.43
N ILE A 737 -34.62 16.33 8.02
CA ILE A 737 -33.55 15.49 7.45
C ILE A 737 -34.10 14.82 6.19
N LYS A 738 -33.34 14.89 5.09
CA LYS A 738 -33.69 14.22 3.85
C LYS A 738 -33.56 12.71 4.03
N ALA A 739 -34.66 11.98 3.86
CA ALA A 739 -34.66 10.54 4.00
C ALA A 739 -33.73 9.88 2.96
N ARG A 740 -32.87 8.96 3.41
CA ARG A 740 -32.05 8.15 2.50
C ARG A 740 -32.93 7.14 1.77
N PRO A 741 -32.81 7.02 0.44
CA PRO A 741 -33.49 5.96 -0.29
C PRO A 741 -32.87 4.59 0.07
N PRO A 742 -33.60 3.47 -0.13
CA PRO A 742 -33.09 2.13 0.17
C PRO A 742 -31.75 1.80 -0.51
N ARG A 743 -31.50 2.33 -1.72
CA ARG A 743 -30.23 2.15 -2.45
C ARG A 743 -29.03 2.80 -1.76
N GLU A 744 -29.25 3.73 -0.84
CA GLU A 744 -28.22 4.43 -0.07
C GLU A 744 -28.15 3.97 1.39
N GLU A 745 -28.86 2.90 1.75
CA GLU A 745 -28.79 2.30 3.08
C GLU A 745 -27.35 1.91 3.44
N HIS A 746 -26.61 1.39 2.45
CA HIS A 746 -25.22 0.98 2.59
C HIS A 746 -24.27 2.11 2.99
N LEU A 747 -24.62 3.40 2.84
CA LEU A 747 -23.73 4.50 3.22
C LEU A 747 -23.41 4.50 4.71
N GLY A 748 -24.26 3.91 5.55
CA GLY A 748 -24.00 3.76 6.98
C GLY A 748 -23.61 5.08 7.64
N LEU A 749 -22.39 5.16 8.17
CA LEU A 749 -21.87 6.32 8.86
C LEU A 749 -21.61 7.52 7.92
N LEU A 750 -21.23 7.25 6.67
CA LEU A 750 -20.83 8.26 5.67
C LEU A 750 -21.89 9.35 5.51
N GLY A 751 -21.45 10.53 5.09
CA GLY A 751 -22.33 11.59 4.61
C GLY A 751 -23.08 11.23 3.32
N PRO A 752 -24.01 12.09 2.87
CA PRO A 752 -24.72 11.88 1.60
C PRO A 752 -23.76 11.80 0.40
N MET A 753 -24.14 11.06 -0.64
CA MET A 753 -23.45 11.11 -1.92
C MET A 753 -23.70 12.46 -2.59
N ILE A 754 -22.61 13.16 -2.94
CA ILE A 754 -22.66 14.39 -3.71
C ILE A 754 -22.23 14.07 -5.13
N HIS A 755 -23.12 14.19 -6.10
CA HIS A 755 -22.80 14.01 -7.52
C HIS A 755 -22.62 15.36 -8.23
N ALA A 756 -21.61 15.45 -9.10
CA ALA A 756 -21.39 16.60 -9.96
C ALA A 756 -20.74 16.20 -11.29
N GLU A 757 -21.01 16.95 -12.35
CA GLU A 757 -20.32 16.81 -13.64
C GLU A 757 -19.16 17.79 -13.77
N VAL A 758 -18.21 17.47 -14.65
CA VAL A 758 -17.23 18.45 -15.13
C VAL A 758 -17.96 19.68 -15.68
N GLY A 759 -17.64 20.85 -15.13
CA GLY A 759 -18.27 22.13 -15.46
C GLY A 759 -19.30 22.62 -14.44
N ASP A 760 -19.70 21.79 -13.48
CA ASP A 760 -20.62 22.18 -12.41
C ASP A 760 -19.94 23.01 -11.31
N SER A 761 -20.75 23.79 -10.60
CA SER A 761 -20.41 24.36 -9.29
C SER A 761 -21.29 23.72 -8.22
N ILE A 762 -20.68 23.25 -7.14
CA ILE A 762 -21.35 22.70 -5.97
C ILE A 762 -21.41 23.78 -4.89
N LEU A 763 -22.60 24.07 -4.40
CA LEU A 763 -22.85 25.00 -3.31
C LEU A 763 -23.29 24.23 -2.06
N ILE A 764 -22.41 24.12 -1.07
CA ILE A 764 -22.73 23.47 0.19
C ILE A 764 -23.14 24.53 1.21
N VAL A 765 -24.42 24.54 1.58
CA VAL A 765 -24.89 25.30 2.75
C VAL A 765 -24.72 24.39 3.96
N PHE A 766 -23.69 24.66 4.75
CA PHE A 766 -23.26 23.83 5.87
C PHE A 766 -23.69 24.43 7.22
N LYS A 767 -24.39 23.67 8.05
CA LYS A 767 -24.72 24.03 9.43
C LYS A 767 -23.96 23.15 10.42
N ASN A 768 -23.28 23.75 11.37
CA ASN A 768 -22.69 22.98 12.46
C ASN A 768 -23.69 22.87 13.63
N LYS A 769 -24.34 21.70 13.80
CA LYS A 769 -25.24 21.43 14.94
C LYS A 769 -24.51 20.78 16.12
N ALA A 770 -23.23 20.44 15.97
CA ALA A 770 -22.43 19.79 16.99
C ALA A 770 -21.80 20.80 17.98
N ARG A 771 -21.23 20.28 19.08
CA ARG A 771 -20.61 21.11 20.13
C ARG A 771 -19.21 21.61 19.78
N GLN A 772 -18.52 20.91 18.88
CA GLN A 772 -17.16 21.25 18.43
C GLN A 772 -17.20 22.08 17.14
N PRO A 773 -16.21 22.96 16.90
CA PRO A 773 -16.07 23.62 15.60
C PRO A 773 -15.67 22.61 14.52
N PHE A 774 -16.37 22.63 13.39
CA PHE A 774 -16.10 21.74 12.25
C PHE A 774 -16.09 22.51 10.94
N SER A 775 -15.58 21.89 9.89
CA SER A 775 -15.64 22.40 8.52
C SER A 775 -16.11 21.31 7.56
N ILE A 776 -16.17 21.64 6.28
CA ILE A 776 -16.38 20.68 5.20
C ILE A 776 -15.53 21.10 4.01
N LEU A 777 -14.68 20.20 3.52
CA LEU A 777 -13.81 20.38 2.38
C LEU A 777 -13.83 19.11 1.54
N ALA A 778 -13.91 19.22 0.23
CA ALA A 778 -13.75 18.10 -0.67
C ALA A 778 -12.35 18.06 -1.32
N GLN A 779 -11.86 16.85 -1.53
CA GLN A 779 -10.72 16.51 -2.37
C GLN A 779 -11.05 16.65 -3.86
N GLY A 780 -10.02 16.70 -4.70
CA GLY A 780 -10.11 16.79 -6.16
C GLY A 780 -10.60 18.14 -6.74
N VAL A 781 -11.45 18.87 -6.02
CA VAL A 781 -12.15 20.08 -6.52
C VAL A 781 -11.36 21.38 -6.38
N GLU A 782 -11.78 22.39 -7.13
CA GLU A 782 -11.30 23.77 -6.99
C GLU A 782 -12.14 24.51 -5.94
N ILE A 783 -11.48 25.16 -4.98
CA ILE A 783 -12.12 25.88 -3.88
C ILE A 783 -11.92 27.39 -4.09
N MET A 784 -13.00 28.16 -4.22
CA MET A 784 -12.90 29.58 -4.58
C MET A 784 -12.39 30.49 -3.45
N ASP A 785 -12.67 30.16 -2.18
CA ASP A 785 -12.32 31.03 -1.05
C ASP A 785 -10.90 30.79 -0.49
N SER A 786 -10.19 29.73 -0.93
CA SER A 786 -8.91 29.31 -0.33
C SER A 786 -7.66 29.89 -1.01
N GLY A 787 -7.77 30.54 -2.18
CA GLY A 787 -6.61 31.00 -2.95
C GLY A 787 -5.73 32.05 -2.24
N LYS A 788 -6.23 32.68 -1.16
CA LYS A 788 -5.50 33.70 -0.37
C LYS A 788 -5.15 33.27 1.06
N GLN A 789 -5.69 32.16 1.57
CA GLN A 789 -5.52 31.72 2.96
C GLN A 789 -5.34 30.20 3.04
N LEU A 790 -4.32 29.75 3.78
CA LEU A 790 -4.00 28.33 3.99
C LEU A 790 -5.11 27.56 4.72
N GLN A 791 -6.00 28.25 5.45
CA GLN A 791 -7.04 27.64 6.26
C GLN A 791 -8.41 27.70 5.57
N VAL A 792 -9.07 26.55 5.50
CA VAL A 792 -10.49 26.46 5.15
C VAL A 792 -11.30 27.17 6.24
N PRO A 793 -12.33 27.96 5.89
CA PRO A 793 -13.15 28.65 6.87
C PRO A 793 -13.80 27.67 7.87
N ILE A 794 -13.52 27.84 9.17
CA ILE A 794 -14.10 27.03 10.27
C ILE A 794 -15.52 27.47 10.62
N THR A 795 -16.48 26.55 10.68
CA THR A 795 -17.88 26.84 11.06
C THR A 795 -18.10 26.55 12.54
N LYS A 796 -18.40 27.58 13.33
CA LYS A 796 -18.60 27.44 14.78
C LYS A 796 -19.94 26.73 15.10
N PRO A 797 -20.09 26.14 16.30
CA PRO A 797 -21.37 25.59 16.74
C PRO A 797 -22.53 26.58 16.55
N GLY A 798 -23.60 26.12 15.91
CA GLY A 798 -24.81 26.90 15.59
C GLY A 798 -24.70 27.80 14.35
N GLU A 799 -23.51 27.99 13.79
CA GLU A 799 -23.28 28.83 12.61
C GLU A 799 -23.67 28.08 11.32
N ILE A 800 -24.12 28.85 10.32
CA ILE A 800 -24.31 28.38 8.95
C ILE A 800 -23.28 29.09 8.08
N ARG A 801 -22.55 28.32 7.26
CA ARG A 801 -21.61 28.83 6.28
C ARG A 801 -21.83 28.18 4.93
N THR A 802 -21.59 28.92 3.87
CA THR A 802 -21.69 28.41 2.51
C THR A 802 -20.31 28.18 1.93
N TYR A 803 -20.09 27.03 1.32
CA TYR A 803 -18.86 26.66 0.62
C TYR A 803 -19.16 26.48 -0.86
N ARG A 804 -18.29 26.98 -1.74
CA ARG A 804 -18.37 26.79 -3.19
C ARG A 804 -17.21 25.95 -3.68
N TRP A 805 -17.54 24.84 -4.33
CA TRP A 805 -16.58 23.96 -5.00
C TRP A 805 -16.85 23.97 -6.51
N ASN A 806 -15.86 24.29 -7.31
CA ASN A 806 -15.97 24.17 -8.76
C ASN A 806 -15.41 22.81 -9.19
N VAL A 807 -16.01 22.21 -10.22
CA VAL A 807 -15.55 20.94 -10.79
C VAL A 807 -14.94 21.20 -12.17
N PRO A 808 -13.70 21.74 -12.24
CA PRO A 808 -13.01 21.88 -13.50
C PRO A 808 -12.68 20.50 -14.11
N LYS A 809 -12.23 20.49 -15.37
CA LYS A 809 -11.87 19.26 -16.09
C LYS A 809 -10.87 18.37 -15.33
N ARG A 810 -9.95 18.97 -14.57
CA ARG A 810 -8.95 18.26 -13.76
C ARG A 810 -9.54 17.57 -12.52
N SER A 811 -10.75 17.94 -12.11
CA SER A 811 -11.46 17.41 -10.95
C SER A 811 -12.42 16.28 -11.31
N GLY A 812 -12.74 16.12 -12.59
CA GLY A 812 -13.46 14.97 -13.10
C GLY A 812 -12.53 13.87 -13.62
N PRO A 813 -13.09 12.80 -14.19
CA PRO A 813 -12.32 11.65 -14.65
C PRO A 813 -11.29 11.98 -15.75
N GLY A 814 -10.04 11.52 -15.59
CA GLY A 814 -8.98 11.61 -16.61
C GLY A 814 -9.27 10.70 -17.82
N PRO A 815 -8.52 10.77 -18.93
CA PRO A 815 -8.81 10.01 -20.16
C PRO A 815 -9.03 8.49 -19.99
N SER A 816 -8.32 7.86 -19.06
CA SER A 816 -8.39 6.42 -18.80
C SER A 816 -9.29 6.06 -17.61
N ASP A 817 -9.76 7.04 -16.84
CA ASP A 817 -10.69 6.80 -15.74
C ASP A 817 -12.08 6.33 -16.24
N PRO A 818 -12.88 5.67 -15.38
CA PRO A 818 -14.29 5.40 -15.67
C PRO A 818 -15.11 6.70 -15.80
N ASN A 819 -16.40 6.57 -16.13
CA ASN A 819 -17.28 7.73 -16.33
C ASN A 819 -17.48 8.60 -15.10
N CYS A 820 -17.29 8.05 -13.90
CA CYS A 820 -17.30 8.78 -12.66
C CYS A 820 -16.19 8.28 -11.73
N ILE A 821 -15.59 9.18 -10.95
CA ILE A 821 -14.57 8.87 -9.95
C ILE A 821 -14.93 9.46 -8.58
N PRO A 822 -14.54 8.79 -7.48
CA PRO A 822 -14.80 9.26 -6.13
C PRO A 822 -13.68 10.17 -5.61
N TRP A 823 -14.10 11.11 -4.80
CA TRP A 823 -13.31 11.93 -3.89
C TRP A 823 -13.93 11.85 -2.50
N VAL A 824 -13.19 12.25 -1.48
CA VAL A 824 -13.74 12.38 -0.13
C VAL A 824 -13.93 13.84 0.23
N TYR A 825 -15.03 14.14 0.92
CA TYR A 825 -15.14 15.37 1.68
C TYR A 825 -15.13 15.09 3.18
N TYR A 826 -14.45 15.96 3.94
CA TYR A 826 -14.15 15.77 5.35
C TYR A 826 -13.96 17.13 6.07
N SER A 827 -13.87 17.09 7.40
CA SER A 827 -13.56 18.28 8.22
C SER A 827 -12.06 18.48 8.35
N THR A 828 -11.62 19.73 8.22
CA THR A 828 -10.20 20.12 8.22
C THR A 828 -9.77 20.85 9.49
N VAL A 829 -10.64 20.94 10.50
CA VAL A 829 -10.34 21.66 11.75
C VAL A 829 -9.29 20.89 12.54
N ASN A 830 -9.55 19.61 12.79
CA ASN A 830 -8.57 18.65 13.26
C ASN A 830 -8.68 17.38 12.40
N PHE A 831 -7.78 17.25 11.42
CA PHE A 831 -7.86 16.18 10.42
C PHE A 831 -7.95 14.78 11.04
N VAL A 832 -7.24 14.51 12.14
CA VAL A 832 -7.26 13.20 12.80
C VAL A 832 -8.55 13.00 13.60
N LYS A 833 -8.81 13.91 14.56
CA LYS A 833 -9.93 13.74 15.49
C LYS A 833 -11.28 13.84 14.81
N ASP A 834 -11.43 14.72 13.84
CA ASP A 834 -12.70 14.91 13.13
C ASP A 834 -13.03 13.69 12.26
N THR A 835 -12.02 13.08 11.64
CA THR A 835 -12.14 11.85 10.85
C THR A 835 -12.61 10.69 11.73
N TYR A 836 -11.90 10.38 12.82
CA TYR A 836 -12.28 9.30 13.73
C TYR A 836 -13.61 9.55 14.45
N SER A 837 -13.96 10.83 14.69
CA SER A 837 -15.27 11.18 15.25
C SER A 837 -16.44 10.92 14.27
N GLY A 838 -16.18 10.86 12.96
CA GLY A 838 -17.12 10.39 11.93
C GLY A 838 -17.41 11.33 10.75
N LEU A 839 -16.65 12.41 10.55
CA LEU A 839 -16.94 13.41 9.51
C LEU A 839 -16.26 13.10 8.17
N MET A 840 -16.88 12.21 7.40
CA MET A 840 -16.48 11.88 6.02
C MET A 840 -17.71 11.68 5.13
N GLY A 841 -17.57 11.92 3.84
CA GLY A 841 -18.54 11.48 2.85
C GLY A 841 -18.00 11.50 1.42
N PRO A 842 -18.68 10.82 0.48
CA PRO A 842 -18.23 10.68 -0.90
C PRO A 842 -18.71 11.84 -1.79
N LEU A 843 -17.77 12.41 -2.54
CA LEU A 843 -18.03 13.28 -3.68
C LEU A 843 -17.75 12.50 -4.97
N ILE A 844 -18.75 12.32 -5.82
CA ILE A 844 -18.64 11.61 -7.10
C ILE A 844 -18.62 12.63 -8.23
N THR A 845 -17.51 12.66 -8.97
CA THR A 845 -17.37 13.54 -10.13
C THR A 845 -17.45 12.74 -11.41
N CYS A 846 -18.31 13.18 -12.33
CA CYS A 846 -18.61 12.47 -13.56
C CYS A 846 -18.18 13.27 -14.79
N ARG A 847 -17.98 12.58 -15.91
CA ARG A 847 -17.84 13.23 -17.22
C ARG A 847 -19.11 14.01 -17.56
N GLU A 848 -18.94 15.05 -18.37
CA GLU A 848 -20.06 15.83 -18.92
C GLU A 848 -21.02 14.93 -19.71
N GLY A 849 -22.33 15.00 -19.39
CA GLY A 849 -23.39 14.26 -20.06
C GLY A 849 -23.71 12.86 -19.49
N VAL A 850 -23.06 12.47 -18.38
CA VAL A 850 -23.31 11.18 -17.70
C VAL A 850 -24.47 11.29 -16.70
N LEU A 851 -24.58 12.44 -16.01
CA LEU A 851 -25.65 12.73 -15.07
C LEU A 851 -26.84 13.34 -15.81
N ASN A 852 -28.04 12.89 -15.45
CA ASN A 852 -29.28 13.54 -15.89
C ASN A 852 -29.55 14.83 -15.10
N GLU A 853 -30.64 15.54 -15.46
CA GLU A 853 -31.07 16.78 -14.79
C GLU A 853 -31.27 16.63 -13.27
N LYS A 854 -31.56 15.41 -12.79
CA LYS A 854 -31.73 15.10 -11.36
C LYS A 854 -30.41 14.68 -10.68
N GLY A 855 -29.28 14.74 -11.38
CA GLY A 855 -27.97 14.34 -10.87
C GLY A 855 -27.78 12.83 -10.73
N ARG A 856 -28.58 12.02 -11.43
CA ARG A 856 -28.46 10.55 -11.41
C ARG A 856 -27.80 10.04 -12.69
N ARG A 857 -26.99 9.01 -12.55
CA ARG A 857 -26.40 8.27 -13.66
C ARG A 857 -27.44 7.41 -14.39
N SER A 858 -27.17 7.13 -15.66
CA SER A 858 -28.00 6.24 -16.49
C SER A 858 -27.19 5.13 -17.18
N ASP A 859 -25.86 5.16 -17.04
CA ASP A 859 -24.93 4.21 -17.63
C ASP A 859 -24.63 3.01 -16.73
N VAL A 860 -25.07 3.03 -15.47
CA VAL A 860 -24.94 1.94 -14.49
C VAL A 860 -26.26 1.74 -13.74
N ASP A 861 -26.53 0.51 -13.33
CA ASP A 861 -27.78 0.14 -12.64
C ASP A 861 -27.72 0.47 -11.13
N TYR A 862 -26.54 0.24 -10.53
CA TYR A 862 -26.27 0.43 -9.10
C TYR A 862 -24.93 1.12 -8.85
N GLU A 863 -24.91 1.91 -7.78
CA GLU A 863 -23.74 2.60 -7.26
C GLU A 863 -23.61 2.26 -5.78
N PHE A 864 -22.43 1.77 -5.38
CA PHE A 864 -22.10 1.48 -3.98
C PHE A 864 -20.86 2.25 -3.57
N VAL A 865 -20.83 2.79 -2.36
CA VAL A 865 -19.66 3.43 -1.77
C VAL A 865 -19.22 2.64 -0.56
N LEU A 866 -17.95 2.25 -0.49
CA LEU A 866 -17.37 1.54 0.63
C LEU A 866 -16.14 2.29 1.14
N LEU A 867 -16.24 2.79 2.37
CA LEU A 867 -15.14 3.26 3.20
C LEU A 867 -14.67 2.09 4.06
N PHE A 868 -13.40 1.74 3.91
CA PHE A 868 -12.69 0.87 4.84
C PHE A 868 -11.85 1.75 5.75
N LEU A 869 -12.11 1.66 7.05
CA LEU A 869 -11.43 2.43 8.09
C LEU A 869 -11.58 1.74 9.44
N ILE A 870 -10.47 1.66 10.18
CA ILE A 870 -10.41 1.31 11.58
C ILE A 870 -10.71 2.58 12.37
N PHE A 871 -11.95 2.72 12.85
CA PHE A 871 -12.34 3.88 13.64
C PHE A 871 -11.70 3.78 15.03
N ASN A 872 -10.59 4.50 15.23
CA ASN A 872 -9.93 4.61 16.51
C ASN A 872 -10.68 5.62 17.42
N GLU A 873 -11.65 5.13 18.20
CA GLU A 873 -12.44 5.96 19.11
C GLU A 873 -11.60 6.57 20.24
N ASN A 874 -10.38 6.08 20.48
CA ASN A 874 -9.45 6.69 21.44
C ASN A 874 -9.04 8.11 21.01
N GLU A 875 -9.11 8.42 19.71
CA GLU A 875 -8.80 9.74 19.14
C GLU A 875 -10.06 10.60 18.90
N SER A 876 -11.24 10.07 19.20
CA SER A 876 -12.52 10.78 19.03
C SER A 876 -12.66 11.96 19.99
N TRP A 877 -13.33 13.02 19.54
CA TRP A 877 -13.74 14.13 20.42
C TRP A 877 -14.72 13.72 21.53
N TYR A 878 -15.30 12.51 21.41
CA TYR A 878 -16.38 12.02 22.27
C TYR A 878 -15.95 10.89 23.20
N LEU A 879 -14.66 10.50 23.21
CA LEU A 879 -14.17 9.43 24.09
C LEU A 879 -14.57 9.65 25.55
N ASP A 880 -14.35 10.85 26.09
CA ASP A 880 -14.69 11.18 27.47
C ASP A 880 -16.20 11.14 27.74
N ASP A 881 -17.04 11.50 26.75
CA ASP A 881 -18.50 11.38 26.86
C ASP A 881 -18.89 9.89 26.90
N ASN A 882 -18.24 9.06 26.08
CA ASN A 882 -18.50 7.63 25.97
C ASN A 882 -18.06 6.87 27.23
N ILE A 883 -16.90 7.19 27.81
CA ILE A 883 -16.45 6.63 29.09
C ILE A 883 -17.46 6.95 30.20
N LYS A 884 -17.92 8.21 30.29
CA LYS A 884 -18.91 8.62 31.29
C LYS A 884 -20.24 7.89 31.11
N LYS A 885 -20.71 7.80 29.87
CA LYS A 885 -22.04 7.28 29.56
C LYS A 885 -22.12 5.76 29.67
N TYR A 886 -21.16 5.06 29.10
CA TYR A 886 -21.21 3.60 28.99
C TYR A 886 -20.48 2.92 30.15
N LEU A 887 -19.33 3.44 30.61
CA LEU A 887 -18.61 2.83 31.74
C LEU A 887 -19.02 3.37 33.12
N ASN A 888 -19.77 4.47 33.18
CA ASN A 888 -20.11 5.18 34.44
C ASN A 888 -18.87 5.57 35.28
N LYS A 889 -17.75 5.90 34.63
CA LYS A 889 -16.48 6.30 35.26
C LYS A 889 -16.14 7.77 34.96
N ASP A 890 -15.37 8.42 35.84
CA ASP A 890 -14.77 9.73 35.54
C ASP A 890 -13.57 9.50 34.58
N PRO A 891 -13.56 10.09 33.37
CA PRO A 891 -12.48 9.90 32.40
C PRO A 891 -11.12 10.37 32.92
N ARG A 892 -11.07 11.27 33.91
CA ARG A 892 -9.83 11.77 34.50
C ARG A 892 -9.14 10.73 35.39
N ASP A 893 -9.93 9.86 36.02
CA ASP A 893 -9.43 8.83 36.94
C ASP A 893 -9.39 7.44 36.28
N PHE A 894 -9.91 7.32 35.05
CA PHE A 894 -9.93 6.07 34.30
C PHE A 894 -8.57 5.78 33.68
N LYS A 895 -7.94 4.69 34.11
CA LYS A 895 -6.71 4.19 33.51
C LYS A 895 -7.05 3.42 32.22
N ARG A 896 -6.55 3.93 31.10
CA ARG A 896 -6.62 3.26 29.79
C ARG A 896 -5.60 2.13 29.77
N THR A 897 -6.07 0.90 29.65
CA THR A 897 -5.24 -0.30 29.44
C THR A 897 -5.11 -0.58 27.95
N ASP A 898 -4.15 -1.42 27.57
CA ASP A 898 -3.97 -1.80 26.16
C ASP A 898 -5.25 -2.46 25.60
N ASP A 899 -5.89 -3.35 26.36
CA ASP A 899 -7.20 -3.94 25.99
C ASP A 899 -8.31 -2.89 25.83
N PHE A 900 -8.27 -1.79 26.59
CA PHE A 900 -9.26 -0.72 26.42
C PHE A 900 -9.02 0.03 25.12
N GLU A 901 -7.75 0.35 24.83
CA GLU A 901 -7.41 1.01 23.57
C GLU A 901 -7.78 0.12 22.38
N GLU A 902 -7.50 -1.17 22.45
CA GLU A 902 -7.88 -2.14 21.43
C GLU A 902 -9.39 -2.28 21.27
N SER A 903 -10.15 -2.37 22.38
CA SER A 903 -11.62 -2.42 22.34
C SER A 903 -12.28 -1.26 21.61
N ASN A 904 -11.56 -0.14 21.45
CA ASN A 904 -12.03 1.09 20.82
C ASN A 904 -11.52 1.27 19.38
N LYS A 905 -10.80 0.30 18.81
CA LYS A 905 -10.43 0.27 17.39
C LYS A 905 -11.46 -0.52 16.60
N MET A 906 -12.43 0.19 16.02
CA MET A 906 -13.56 -0.44 15.34
C MET A 906 -13.26 -0.67 13.86
N HIS A 907 -12.89 -1.91 13.50
CA HIS A 907 -12.47 -2.33 12.17
C HIS A 907 -13.65 -2.46 11.20
N ALA A 908 -14.08 -1.35 10.59
CA ALA A 908 -15.40 -1.25 10.02
C ALA A 908 -15.44 -0.97 8.52
N ILE A 909 -16.51 -1.45 7.87
CA ILE A 909 -16.93 -1.04 6.53
C ILE A 909 -18.10 -0.06 6.70
N ASN A 910 -17.95 1.18 6.25
CA ASN A 910 -18.93 2.27 6.44
C ASN A 910 -19.41 2.46 7.89
N GLY A 911 -18.54 2.13 8.87
CA GLY A 911 -18.86 2.20 10.29
C GLY A 911 -19.72 1.04 10.81
N LYS A 912 -19.73 -0.11 10.12
CA LYS A 912 -20.37 -1.35 10.58
C LYS A 912 -19.38 -2.52 10.59
N ILE A 913 -19.55 -3.43 11.54
CA ILE A 913 -18.72 -4.64 11.71
C ILE A 913 -19.58 -5.91 11.73
N PHE A 914 -18.98 -7.07 11.46
CA PHE A 914 -19.60 -8.41 11.54
C PHE A 914 -20.96 -8.48 10.82
N GLY A 915 -21.00 -8.23 9.51
CA GLY A 915 -22.22 -8.39 8.71
C GLY A 915 -23.33 -7.36 8.94
N ASN A 916 -23.10 -6.34 9.78
CA ASN A 916 -24.09 -5.29 10.06
C ASN A 916 -24.19 -4.21 8.98
N LEU A 917 -23.41 -4.30 7.90
CA LEU A 917 -23.55 -3.41 6.75
C LEU A 917 -24.58 -3.97 5.76
N HIS A 918 -25.76 -3.35 5.70
CA HIS A 918 -26.85 -3.77 4.81
C HIS A 918 -26.97 -2.86 3.58
N GLY A 919 -27.89 -3.20 2.67
CA GLY A 919 -28.20 -2.38 1.48
C GLY A 919 -27.34 -2.65 0.25
N LEU A 920 -26.44 -3.64 0.30
CA LEU A 920 -25.63 -4.10 -0.84
C LEU A 920 -26.39 -5.14 -1.67
N ILE A 921 -27.48 -4.71 -2.30
CA ILE A 921 -28.40 -5.58 -3.05
C ILE A 921 -28.46 -5.13 -4.51
N MET A 922 -28.20 -6.06 -5.42
CA MET A 922 -28.27 -5.86 -6.87
C MET A 922 -28.96 -7.04 -7.55
N ASN A 923 -29.26 -6.91 -8.84
CA ASN A 923 -29.91 -7.96 -9.61
C ASN A 923 -28.90 -8.63 -10.54
N GLU A 924 -29.13 -9.90 -10.83
CA GLU A 924 -28.43 -10.65 -11.87
C GLU A 924 -28.48 -9.90 -13.22
N GLY A 925 -27.39 -9.93 -13.97
CA GLY A 925 -27.24 -9.27 -15.27
C GLY A 925 -27.14 -7.74 -15.21
N THR A 926 -26.83 -7.16 -14.06
CA THR A 926 -26.71 -5.70 -13.91
C THR A 926 -25.26 -5.23 -13.79
N MET A 927 -24.99 -4.03 -14.29
CA MET A 927 -23.69 -3.38 -14.18
C MET A 927 -23.66 -2.49 -12.94
N THR A 928 -22.62 -2.65 -12.13
CA THR A 928 -22.46 -1.93 -10.87
C THR A 928 -21.14 -1.18 -10.81
N ASN A 929 -21.16 0.00 -10.21
CA ASN A 929 -19.94 0.73 -9.85
C ASN A 929 -19.78 0.73 -8.33
N TRP A 930 -18.59 0.34 -7.88
CA TRP A 930 -18.22 0.43 -6.47
C TRP A 930 -17.11 1.45 -6.29
N TYR A 931 -17.36 2.43 -5.44
CA TYR A 931 -16.44 3.50 -5.07
C TYR A 931 -15.74 3.12 -3.77
N LEU A 932 -14.49 2.71 -3.87
CA LEU A 932 -13.66 2.26 -2.75
C LEU A 932 -12.87 3.45 -2.21
N ILE A 933 -12.93 3.63 -0.89
CA ILE A 933 -12.32 4.75 -0.18
C ILE A 933 -11.48 4.23 0.97
N GLY A 934 -10.16 4.47 0.93
CA GLY A 934 -9.24 4.18 2.01
C GLY A 934 -8.87 5.44 2.77
N MET A 935 -8.98 5.40 4.09
CA MET A 935 -8.55 6.47 4.99
C MET A 935 -8.02 5.85 6.27
N GLY A 936 -7.24 6.61 7.04
CA GLY A 936 -6.81 6.20 8.37
C GLY A 936 -5.31 6.32 8.59
N SER A 937 -4.79 5.46 9.45
CA SER A 937 -3.43 5.41 9.96
C SER A 937 -2.59 4.33 9.26
N GLU A 938 -1.43 3.98 9.85
CA GLU A 938 -0.48 3.01 9.32
C GLU A 938 -1.04 1.58 9.28
N VAL A 939 -2.06 1.27 10.10
CA VAL A 939 -2.77 -0.03 10.12
C VAL A 939 -3.91 -0.11 9.11
N ASP A 940 -4.32 1.01 8.50
CA ASP A 940 -5.45 1.07 7.57
C ASP A 940 -5.05 0.66 6.14
N ILE A 941 -4.46 -0.52 6.04
CA ILE A 941 -4.20 -1.26 4.82
C ILE A 941 -5.33 -2.25 4.57
N HIS A 942 -6.07 -2.10 3.48
CA HIS A 942 -7.26 -2.92 3.24
C HIS A 942 -7.21 -3.57 1.87
N THR A 943 -7.31 -4.89 1.83
CA THR A 943 -7.33 -5.67 0.58
C THR A 943 -8.72 -6.25 0.38
N ILE A 944 -9.51 -5.61 -0.48
CA ILE A 944 -10.96 -5.81 -0.53
C ILE A 944 -11.29 -6.97 -1.46
N HIS A 945 -11.75 -8.08 -0.90
CA HIS A 945 -12.11 -9.28 -1.64
C HIS A 945 -13.63 -9.40 -1.84
N TYR A 946 -14.05 -9.75 -3.05
CA TYR A 946 -15.43 -10.10 -3.41
C TYR A 946 -15.50 -11.59 -3.71
N HIS A 947 -16.26 -12.34 -2.92
CA HIS A 947 -16.51 -13.76 -3.24
C HIS A 947 -17.36 -13.88 -4.50
N ALA A 948 -17.15 -14.95 -5.28
CA ALA A 948 -17.81 -15.34 -6.54
C ALA A 948 -17.71 -14.37 -7.74
N GLU A 949 -17.38 -13.10 -7.52
CA GLU A 949 -17.33 -12.09 -8.56
C GLU A 949 -15.94 -11.48 -8.68
N SER A 950 -15.49 -11.29 -9.92
CA SER A 950 -14.32 -10.46 -10.23
C SER A 950 -14.78 -9.11 -10.77
N PHE A 951 -13.91 -8.12 -10.76
CA PHE A 951 -14.21 -6.78 -11.24
C PHE A 951 -13.13 -6.29 -12.21
N LEU A 952 -13.50 -5.25 -12.95
CA LEU A 952 -12.57 -4.48 -13.75
C LEU A 952 -12.26 -3.17 -13.05
N PHE A 953 -10.98 -2.79 -13.05
CA PHE A 953 -10.57 -1.45 -12.66
C PHE A 953 -9.71 -0.83 -13.74
N LYS A 954 -9.73 0.51 -13.81
CA LYS A 954 -9.05 1.26 -14.87
C LYS A 954 -7.92 2.11 -14.29
N VAL A 955 -6.75 1.99 -14.90
CA VAL A 955 -5.59 2.87 -14.67
C VAL A 955 -5.21 3.52 -16.00
N ASN A 956 -4.39 2.87 -16.82
CA ASN A 956 -4.15 3.25 -18.22
C ASN A 956 -5.06 2.47 -19.19
N LYS A 957 -5.37 1.23 -18.82
CA LYS A 957 -6.24 0.26 -19.48
C LYS A 957 -7.10 -0.43 -18.40
N SER A 958 -8.00 -1.32 -18.82
CA SER A 958 -8.77 -2.17 -17.92
C SER A 958 -8.00 -3.43 -17.55
N TYR A 959 -7.96 -3.75 -16.25
CA TYR A 959 -7.35 -4.96 -15.69
C TYR A 959 -8.36 -5.69 -14.82
N ARG A 960 -8.24 -7.02 -14.74
CA ARG A 960 -9.11 -7.92 -13.99
C ARG A 960 -8.51 -8.25 -12.63
N GLU A 961 -9.29 -8.09 -11.56
CA GLU A 961 -8.93 -8.47 -10.18
C GLU A 961 -10.18 -8.95 -9.43
N ASP A 962 -10.00 -9.66 -8.33
CA ASP A 962 -11.05 -9.95 -7.34
C ASP A 962 -10.68 -9.45 -5.93
N VAL A 963 -9.47 -8.88 -5.78
CA VAL A 963 -8.96 -8.19 -4.60
C VAL A 963 -8.44 -6.83 -5.01
N TYR A 964 -8.84 -5.76 -4.30
CA TYR A 964 -8.31 -4.41 -4.53
C TYR A 964 -7.56 -3.88 -3.32
N ASP A 965 -6.32 -3.45 -3.52
CA ASP A 965 -5.49 -2.87 -2.46
C ASP A 965 -5.85 -1.39 -2.22
N LEU A 966 -6.16 -1.06 -0.97
CA LEU A 966 -6.67 0.23 -0.54
C LEU A 966 -5.90 0.74 0.68
N PHE A 967 -5.47 1.99 0.62
CA PHE A 967 -4.61 2.64 1.63
C PHE A 967 -5.12 4.04 1.97
N PRO A 968 -4.64 4.70 3.03
CA PRO A 968 -5.08 6.04 3.38
C PRO A 968 -4.87 7.04 2.24
N GLY A 969 -5.98 7.59 1.72
CA GLY A 969 -5.98 8.51 0.57
C GLY A 969 -6.13 7.84 -0.80
N THR A 970 -6.31 6.52 -0.85
CA THR A 970 -6.57 5.81 -2.10
C THR A 970 -8.07 5.80 -2.39
N PHE A 971 -8.46 6.32 -3.55
CA PHE A 971 -9.84 6.30 -4.03
C PHE A 971 -9.89 5.66 -5.41
N GLN A 972 -10.75 4.66 -5.57
CA GLN A 972 -10.87 3.93 -6.82
C GLN A 972 -12.32 3.61 -7.13
N THR A 973 -12.64 3.58 -8.43
CA THR A 973 -13.87 2.97 -8.94
C THR A 973 -13.55 1.62 -9.54
N ILE A 974 -14.30 0.60 -9.16
CA ILE A 974 -14.32 -0.70 -9.82
C ILE A 974 -15.67 -0.92 -10.50
N GLU A 975 -15.64 -1.60 -11.65
CA GLU A 975 -16.81 -1.96 -12.47
C GLU A 975 -17.03 -3.46 -12.30
N LEU A 976 -18.15 -3.85 -11.67
CA LEU A 976 -18.50 -5.24 -11.38
C LEU A 976 -19.80 -5.59 -12.10
N PHE A 977 -19.80 -6.71 -12.82
CA PHE A 977 -20.99 -7.28 -13.45
C PHE A 977 -21.53 -8.39 -12.56
N ALA A 978 -22.76 -8.24 -12.08
CA ALA A 978 -23.36 -9.20 -11.15
C ALA A 978 -24.03 -10.33 -11.93
N ASP A 979 -23.38 -11.48 -12.04
CA ASP A 979 -23.89 -12.62 -12.84
C ASP A 979 -24.36 -13.78 -11.95
N HIS A 980 -23.98 -13.81 -10.67
CA HIS A 980 -24.18 -15.00 -9.83
C HIS A 980 -25.12 -14.77 -8.67
N PRO A 981 -26.37 -15.25 -8.77
CA PRO A 981 -27.34 -15.10 -7.70
C PRO A 981 -26.92 -15.86 -6.44
N GLY A 982 -26.93 -15.15 -5.32
CA GLY A 982 -26.47 -15.67 -4.04
C GLY A 982 -26.19 -14.54 -3.06
N THR A 983 -25.88 -14.91 -1.83
CA THR A 983 -25.35 -14.02 -0.81
C THR A 983 -23.87 -14.35 -0.61
N TRP A 984 -23.03 -13.38 -0.94
CA TRP A 984 -21.59 -13.56 -1.09
C TRP A 984 -20.86 -12.70 -0.07
N LEU A 985 -19.76 -13.22 0.46
CA LEU A 985 -18.93 -12.50 1.43
C LEU A 985 -18.16 -11.36 0.73
N LEU A 986 -18.02 -10.25 1.44
CA LEU A 986 -17.19 -9.11 1.08
C LEU A 986 -16.40 -8.73 2.32
N HIS A 987 -15.08 -8.83 2.25
CA HIS A 987 -14.24 -8.60 3.42
C HIS A 987 -12.87 -8.01 3.05
N CYS A 988 -12.19 -7.48 4.05
CA CYS A 988 -10.76 -7.19 3.97
C CYS A 988 -9.97 -8.50 4.13
N HIS A 989 -8.94 -8.76 3.34
CA HIS A 989 -8.14 -10.00 3.41
C HIS A 989 -6.94 -9.88 4.38
N VAL A 990 -6.87 -8.79 5.15
CA VAL A 990 -5.88 -8.64 6.23
C VAL A 990 -6.36 -9.39 7.47
N SER A 991 -5.54 -10.29 8.01
CA SER A 991 -5.93 -11.23 9.07
C SER A 991 -6.60 -10.58 10.28
N ASP A 992 -5.98 -9.57 10.89
CA ASP A 992 -6.54 -8.90 12.07
C ASP A 992 -7.85 -8.18 11.74
N HIS A 993 -7.98 -7.63 10.53
CA HIS A 993 -9.19 -6.93 10.09
C HIS A 993 -10.38 -7.89 9.94
N ILE A 994 -10.15 -9.12 9.46
CA ILE A 994 -11.18 -10.16 9.40
C ILE A 994 -11.64 -10.52 10.81
N HIS A 995 -10.68 -10.86 11.69
CA HIS A 995 -10.97 -11.26 13.06
C HIS A 995 -11.66 -10.15 13.87
N ALA A 996 -11.34 -8.88 13.58
CA ALA A 996 -11.97 -7.72 14.20
C ALA A 996 -13.31 -7.29 13.55
N GLY A 997 -13.76 -7.97 12.50
CA GLY A 997 -15.12 -7.85 11.96
C GLY A 997 -15.27 -6.97 10.73
N MET A 998 -14.19 -6.70 9.99
CA MET A 998 -14.23 -5.97 8.71
C MET A 998 -14.73 -6.86 7.56
N GLU A 999 -15.93 -7.41 7.74
CA GLU A 999 -16.61 -8.31 6.82
C GLU A 999 -18.11 -7.99 6.75
N THR A 1000 -18.70 -8.16 5.57
CA THR A 1000 -20.15 -8.10 5.34
C THR A 1000 -20.54 -9.00 4.16
N THR A 1001 -21.81 -8.98 3.77
CA THR A 1001 -22.27 -9.64 2.55
C THR A 1001 -22.89 -8.67 1.57
N TYR A 1002 -22.80 -9.03 0.29
CA TYR A 1002 -23.63 -8.48 -0.77
C TYR A 1002 -24.53 -9.56 -1.35
N THR A 1003 -25.66 -9.18 -1.91
CA THR A 1003 -26.65 -10.13 -2.45
C THR A 1003 -26.99 -9.80 -3.89
N VAL A 1004 -26.87 -10.81 -4.75
CA VAL A 1004 -27.31 -10.76 -6.14
C VAL A 1004 -28.63 -11.54 -6.24
N LEU A 1005 -29.70 -10.83 -6.58
CA LEU A 1005 -31.04 -11.41 -6.72
C LEU A 1005 -31.24 -11.98 -8.12
N ARG A 1006 -31.86 -13.17 -8.21
CA ARG A 1006 -32.28 -13.74 -9.50
C ARG A 1006 -33.28 -12.84 -10.20
N ASN A 1007 -33.08 -12.63 -11.49
CA ASN A 1007 -34.13 -12.08 -12.33
C ASN A 1007 -35.19 -13.15 -12.58
N ILE A 1008 -36.18 -13.25 -11.70
CA ILE A 1008 -37.37 -14.05 -11.97
C ILE A 1008 -38.17 -13.28 -13.03
N GLY A 1009 -37.90 -13.59 -14.31
CA GLY A 1009 -38.70 -13.10 -15.42
C GLY A 1009 -40.17 -13.26 -15.06
N THR A 1010 -40.95 -12.19 -15.25
CA THR A 1010 -42.39 -12.22 -15.08
C THR A 1010 -42.92 -13.33 -15.98
N ILE A 1011 -43.26 -14.48 -15.40
CA ILE A 1011 -44.05 -15.50 -16.08
C ILE A 1011 -45.40 -14.83 -16.30
N VAL A 1012 -45.56 -14.19 -17.45
CA VAL A 1012 -46.87 -13.87 -17.99
C VAL A 1012 -47.49 -15.23 -18.27
N CYS A 1013 -48.25 -15.76 -17.30
CA CYS A 1013 -49.16 -16.86 -17.55
C CYS A 1013 -50.06 -16.42 -18.71
N GLN A 1014 -49.87 -17.03 -19.88
CA GLN A 1014 -50.84 -16.97 -20.98
C GLN A 1014 -52.10 -17.75 -20.61
#